data_AF-A0A928EK57-F1
#
_entry.id   AF-A0A928EK57-F1
#
_cell.length_a   1.000
_cell.length_b   1.000
_cell.length_c   1.000
_cell.angle_alpha   90.00
_cell.angle_beta   90.00
_cell.angle_gamma   90.00
#
_symmetry.space_group_name_H-M   'P 1'
#
loop_
_entity.id
_entity.type
_entity.pdbx_description
1 polymer ?
#
loop_
_entity_poly.entity_id
_entity_poly.type
_entity_poly.pdbx_seq_one_letter_code
_entity_poly.pdbx_strand_id
1 'polypeptide(L)'
;MNTNEERKRTTRLTRAVLSVISALMLFSLLVLFTFAADSTSPYDAQFGELYYENLSDAIEAANSSASGGTVTVLRDVNLSECLTISKNVTLTGKYTIYRADSYTETLFNVAAGVTLTLDGGITIDGGNEWTIDMDLLNACMAANGVGVETTQFVTAEAGAPKATVYAIKIYGNIVMNNATVKNHYTVNEYASVFYIAGGASLTMNSGATATHNCTDQNIALVHCALNGDWIINDGAEVSYNHSTEGNGGVAWITGRLTMNGGDVHHNTQTWGAGSFVMIHSSSAVAGNTVMTLNGGHIYENTDVSTSTGSGATIYCHANGTFNMNGGVIENNYSNASPTISGYQATSKLNLNGGIIRQGQSASDCPYESESRGALYIAPGMTIEEGRFRLRYASATIDGHLNCDLVLFSNARTITASGVIEGDVINSSTNMTLNGGTWNGDISVPANGTLKITSGTYNGSFNLASGAKLSITSGIFRTNPAAYLAAGSQSFYDAETGLYIVYSGNVASFGGAEYATLAEAIAAANAVGGGEVSLLRSTYVSEQIGVSSNITLTGDYIISRAKAPLENYTGTLFNVAAGATLTLDGGITIDGGNNWVLDEEKVKAEWHDDATSGTYVTPETDAPVATGHMFYVAGNVVLNDAIVQNQYSASYSAFQLVSPGVLTMNDGAKITHNCKMNNNVAVILPAGAEWIINEGAEVSHNFAKGNGGLVTTNGNLTMNGGEIHHNINHTGSGSFLMMYGAGNLTINDCYVHHNLAFGGGWGCTIYIHSGSTGTMTMNDGLFEDNFSSRTSTIVKGSNNSTLNLNGGTIVQEQTDGYYKDKVNMTDYKDGYAGYYSGDVYFGEDMTVTGWRTIFNANAENYGRIETDVYLAGATTTYSGSGTVTGDIYVSGANTAINGGVWEGEFIVADGAALSITGGLFKNDPSAYLADCYEAVYDEASGFYTVKKYYEASFGGVDYVTLEEAIAAANTAGGGTVTLLHDVDLDSSITLSSDILLEGAYSVVRSDSYTGNLFTVDADCTLTLDGVLPLTAATSGCLITTLFMLV
;
A
#
# COMPACT_ATOMS: atom_id res chain seq x y z
N MET A 1 -3.15 29.59 -45.82
CA MET A 1 -4.47 30.07 -45.35
C MET A 1 -4.72 29.46 -43.97
N ASN A 2 -5.00 30.30 -42.97
CA ASN A 2 -4.78 29.99 -41.55
C ASN A 2 -6.02 29.32 -40.91
N THR A 3 -6.02 27.99 -40.83
CA THR A 3 -7.14 27.13 -40.41
C THR A 3 -7.55 27.27 -38.93
N ASN A 4 -6.75 27.97 -38.11
CA ASN A 4 -7.05 28.22 -36.70
C ASN A 4 -8.02 29.40 -36.46
N GLU A 5 -8.11 30.35 -37.40
CA GLU A 5 -9.07 31.46 -37.32
C GLU A 5 -10.50 31.01 -37.65
N GLU A 6 -10.68 30.11 -38.62
CA GLU A 6 -11.99 29.57 -38.99
C GLU A 6 -12.59 28.70 -37.89
N ARG A 7 -11.77 27.89 -37.19
CA ARG A 7 -12.25 27.06 -36.09
C ARG A 7 -12.73 27.91 -34.90
N LYS A 8 -12.04 29.02 -34.60
CA LYS A 8 -12.45 29.97 -33.55
C LYS A 8 -13.71 30.77 -33.92
N ARG A 9 -13.91 31.11 -35.20
CA ARG A 9 -15.15 31.73 -35.67
C ARG A 9 -16.34 30.78 -35.61
N THR A 10 -16.14 29.52 -35.98
CA THR A 10 -17.21 28.51 -35.98
C THR A 10 -17.72 28.25 -34.56
N THR A 11 -16.84 28.06 -33.57
CA THR A 11 -17.26 27.81 -32.18
C THR A 11 -17.94 29.01 -31.52
N ARG A 12 -17.56 30.24 -31.88
CA ARG A 12 -18.23 31.47 -31.41
C ARG A 12 -19.61 31.64 -32.04
N LEU A 13 -19.77 31.27 -33.31
CA LEU A 13 -21.05 31.31 -34.00
C LEU A 13 -22.01 30.24 -33.46
N THR A 14 -21.54 29.02 -33.20
CA THR A 14 -22.40 27.95 -32.64
C THR A 14 -22.87 28.27 -31.22
N ARG A 15 -22.03 28.89 -30.38
CA ARG A 15 -22.43 29.33 -29.03
C ARG A 15 -23.42 30.51 -29.06
N ALA A 16 -23.25 31.46 -29.97
CA ALA A 16 -24.20 32.55 -30.16
C ALA A 16 -25.55 32.07 -30.71
N VAL A 17 -25.54 31.09 -31.63
CA VAL A 17 -26.77 30.49 -32.17
C VAL A 17 -27.48 29.65 -31.11
N LEU A 18 -26.76 28.87 -30.28
CA LEU A 18 -27.39 28.15 -29.17
C LEU A 18 -27.96 29.10 -28.11
N SER A 19 -27.27 30.19 -27.74
CA SER A 19 -27.82 31.13 -26.75
C SER A 19 -29.06 31.86 -27.27
N VAL A 20 -29.11 32.16 -28.57
CA VAL A 20 -30.28 32.79 -29.21
C VAL A 20 -31.43 31.80 -29.34
N ILE A 21 -31.19 30.53 -29.66
CA ILE A 21 -32.23 29.49 -29.70
C ILE A 21 -32.76 29.21 -28.28
N SER A 22 -31.91 29.12 -27.26
CA SER A 22 -32.35 28.96 -25.88
C SER A 22 -33.13 30.18 -25.38
N ALA A 23 -32.71 31.39 -25.73
CA ALA A 23 -33.45 32.61 -25.41
C ALA A 23 -34.79 32.70 -26.16
N LEU A 24 -34.85 32.27 -27.43
CA LEU A 24 -36.10 32.21 -28.21
C LEU A 24 -37.05 31.13 -27.70
N MET A 25 -36.55 29.96 -27.27
CA MET A 25 -37.37 28.94 -26.63
C MET A 25 -37.92 29.43 -25.29
N LEU A 26 -37.08 30.09 -24.47
CA LEU A 26 -37.52 30.70 -23.22
C LEU A 26 -38.55 31.82 -23.45
N PHE A 27 -38.37 32.64 -24.49
CA PHE A 27 -39.29 33.72 -24.85
C PHE A 27 -40.60 33.19 -25.46
N SER A 28 -40.57 32.09 -26.22
CA SER A 28 -41.79 31.42 -26.74
C SER A 28 -42.57 30.68 -25.65
N LEU A 29 -41.89 30.21 -24.59
CA LEU A 29 -42.54 29.68 -23.38
C LEU A 29 -43.11 30.79 -22.48
N LEU A 30 -42.47 31.96 -22.42
CA LEU A 30 -42.95 33.11 -21.63
C LEU A 30 -44.18 33.81 -22.22
N VAL A 31 -44.41 33.71 -23.53
CA VAL A 31 -45.57 34.36 -24.20
C VAL A 31 -46.85 33.50 -24.16
N LEU A 32 -46.79 32.27 -23.62
CA LEU A 32 -48.00 31.48 -23.31
C LEU A 32 -48.52 31.66 -21.87
N PHE A 33 -47.85 32.47 -21.04
CA PHE A 33 -48.26 32.76 -19.66
C PHE A 33 -48.66 34.22 -19.47
N THR A 34 -49.46 34.79 -20.38
CA THR A 34 -50.03 36.13 -20.19
C THR A 34 -51.55 36.10 -20.30
N PHE A 35 -52.19 36.45 -19.17
CA PHE A 35 -53.63 36.64 -18.93
C PHE A 35 -54.48 35.37 -18.77
N ALA A 36 -54.20 34.55 -17.76
CA ALA A 36 -55.32 34.04 -16.95
C ALA A 36 -55.84 35.24 -16.16
N ALA A 37 -56.82 35.96 -16.74
CA ALA A 37 -57.64 36.85 -15.94
C ALA A 37 -58.19 36.01 -14.78
N ASP A 38 -58.04 36.53 -13.57
CA ASP A 38 -58.67 36.05 -12.36
C ASP A 38 -60.20 36.21 -12.52
N SER A 39 -60.80 35.40 -13.40
CA SER A 39 -62.23 35.22 -13.44
C SER A 39 -62.52 34.34 -12.23
N THR A 40 -62.80 34.97 -11.10
CA THR A 40 -63.31 34.30 -9.91
C THR A 40 -64.50 33.45 -10.36
N SER A 41 -64.27 32.15 -10.48
CA SER A 41 -65.36 31.21 -10.76
C SER A 41 -66.40 31.44 -9.66
N PRO A 42 -67.67 31.75 -9.97
CA PRO A 42 -68.68 31.90 -8.92
C PRO A 42 -68.91 30.57 -8.17
N TYR A 43 -68.46 29.47 -8.76
CA TYR A 43 -68.59 28.10 -8.27
C TYR A 43 -67.40 27.70 -7.39
N ASP A 44 -67.67 27.04 -6.26
CA ASP A 44 -66.67 26.43 -5.38
C ASP A 44 -65.97 25.24 -6.04
N ALA A 45 -66.72 24.43 -6.80
CA ALA A 45 -66.25 23.15 -7.28
C ALA A 45 -66.88 22.70 -8.59
N GLN A 46 -66.23 21.73 -9.24
CA GLN A 46 -66.71 21.06 -10.46
C GLN A 46 -66.64 19.54 -10.29
N PHE A 47 -67.70 18.83 -10.69
CA PHE A 47 -67.73 17.37 -10.80
C PHE A 47 -68.21 16.95 -12.18
N GLY A 48 -67.37 16.25 -12.95
CA GLY A 48 -67.62 16.00 -14.37
C GLY A 48 -67.67 17.31 -15.17
N GLU A 49 -68.74 17.51 -15.94
CA GLU A 49 -68.98 18.74 -16.71
C GLU A 49 -69.82 19.79 -15.94
N LEU A 50 -70.25 19.48 -14.71
CA LEU A 50 -71.14 20.32 -13.91
C LEU A 50 -70.37 21.17 -12.90
N TYR A 51 -70.79 22.42 -12.76
CA TYR A 51 -70.26 23.39 -11.80
C TYR A 51 -71.23 23.58 -10.64
N TYR A 52 -70.70 23.65 -9.42
CA TYR A 52 -71.48 23.69 -8.18
C TYR A 52 -71.13 24.93 -7.37
N GLU A 53 -72.15 25.62 -6.89
CA GLU A 53 -71.96 26.83 -6.06
C GLU A 53 -71.24 26.50 -4.75
N ASN A 54 -71.53 25.33 -4.16
CA ASN A 54 -70.93 24.85 -2.92
C ASN A 54 -70.12 23.57 -3.15
N LEU A 55 -69.02 23.40 -2.41
CA LEU A 55 -68.25 22.16 -2.41
C LEU A 55 -69.08 20.96 -1.91
N SER A 56 -69.99 21.16 -0.94
CA SER A 56 -70.84 20.08 -0.43
C SER A 56 -71.77 19.48 -1.49
N ASP A 57 -72.35 20.31 -2.35
CA ASP A 57 -73.20 19.86 -3.46
C ASP A 57 -72.40 19.04 -4.48
N ALA A 58 -71.17 19.44 -4.80
CA ALA A 58 -70.29 18.70 -5.69
C ALA A 58 -69.91 17.32 -5.10
N ILE A 59 -69.72 17.25 -3.79
CA ILE A 59 -69.43 16.01 -3.07
C ILE A 59 -70.66 15.11 -2.99
N GLU A 60 -71.85 15.66 -2.78
CA GLU A 60 -73.11 14.89 -2.83
C GLU A 60 -73.33 14.29 -4.24
N ALA A 61 -73.05 15.06 -5.29
CA ALA A 61 -73.10 14.58 -6.67
C ALA A 61 -72.08 13.45 -6.91
N ALA A 62 -70.85 13.61 -6.43
CA ALA A 62 -69.83 12.57 -6.50
C ALA A 62 -70.26 11.30 -5.74
N ASN A 63 -70.80 11.43 -4.53
CA ASN A 63 -71.33 10.33 -3.72
C ASN A 63 -72.53 9.62 -4.37
N SER A 64 -73.36 10.35 -5.11
CA SER A 64 -74.53 9.82 -5.81
C SER A 64 -74.17 9.11 -7.11
N SER A 65 -72.94 9.30 -7.63
CA SER A 65 -72.45 8.59 -8.80
C SER A 65 -72.15 7.12 -8.49
N ALA A 66 -72.19 6.27 -9.51
CA ALA A 66 -72.01 4.82 -9.33
C ALA A 66 -70.64 4.45 -8.72
N SER A 67 -69.59 5.19 -9.07
CA SER A 67 -68.19 4.90 -8.72
C SER A 67 -67.52 5.97 -7.85
N GLY A 68 -68.15 7.11 -7.61
CA GLY A 68 -67.43 8.32 -7.18
C GLY A 68 -66.72 9.00 -8.36
N GLY A 69 -65.74 9.85 -8.08
CA GLY A 69 -64.91 10.51 -9.11
C GLY A 69 -64.16 11.74 -8.62
N THR A 70 -63.68 12.55 -9.55
CA THR A 70 -62.85 13.73 -9.26
C THR A 70 -63.70 14.99 -9.13
N VAL A 71 -63.55 15.68 -8.01
CA VAL A 71 -64.10 17.00 -7.74
C VAL A 71 -62.94 18.01 -7.78
N THR A 72 -62.99 18.92 -8.76
CA THR A 72 -62.01 20.00 -8.88
C THR A 72 -62.48 21.19 -8.04
N VAL A 73 -61.70 21.59 -7.04
CA VAL A 73 -61.92 22.82 -6.28
C VAL A 73 -61.46 24.00 -7.13
N LEU A 74 -62.34 24.99 -7.31
CA LEU A 74 -62.15 26.10 -8.27
C LEU A 74 -61.85 27.44 -7.60
N ARG A 75 -62.03 27.54 -6.28
CA ARG A 75 -61.64 28.68 -5.44
C ARG A 75 -61.52 28.26 -3.99
N ASP A 76 -61.07 29.17 -3.14
CA ASP A 76 -61.06 28.92 -1.70
C ASP A 76 -62.50 28.76 -1.17
N VAL A 77 -62.68 27.81 -0.25
CA VAL A 77 -63.98 27.38 0.28
C VAL A 77 -63.99 27.46 1.79
N ASN A 78 -65.04 28.04 2.38
CA ASN A 78 -65.29 28.00 3.82
C ASN A 78 -66.34 26.92 4.12
N LEU A 79 -65.94 25.83 4.78
CA LEU A 79 -66.84 24.76 5.19
C LEU A 79 -67.50 25.08 6.52
N SER A 80 -68.83 25.13 6.50
CA SER A 80 -69.68 25.31 7.69
C SER A 80 -70.45 24.04 8.08
N GLU A 81 -70.16 22.91 7.40
CA GLU A 81 -70.77 21.61 7.62
C GLU A 81 -69.78 20.46 7.34
N CYS A 82 -70.11 19.25 7.80
CA CYS A 82 -69.29 18.06 7.59
C CYS A 82 -69.49 17.50 6.18
N LEU A 83 -68.41 17.29 5.44
CA LEU A 83 -68.43 16.56 4.17
C LEU A 83 -68.30 15.06 4.42
N THR A 84 -69.39 14.33 4.20
CA THR A 84 -69.36 12.85 4.27
C THR A 84 -68.93 12.27 2.93
N ILE A 85 -67.87 11.46 2.92
CA ILE A 85 -67.38 10.74 1.75
C ILE A 85 -67.86 9.29 1.84
N SER A 86 -68.75 8.91 0.92
CA SER A 86 -69.39 7.57 0.87
C SER A 86 -69.05 6.78 -0.40
N LYS A 87 -68.31 7.40 -1.33
CA LYS A 87 -67.72 6.81 -2.53
C LYS A 87 -66.25 7.21 -2.64
N ASN A 88 -65.53 6.65 -3.62
CA ASN A 88 -64.15 7.06 -3.88
C ASN A 88 -64.15 8.45 -4.51
N VAL A 89 -63.60 9.44 -3.81
CA VAL A 89 -63.60 10.84 -4.26
C VAL A 89 -62.16 11.35 -4.31
N THR A 90 -61.80 12.03 -5.40
CA THR A 90 -60.55 12.78 -5.50
C THR A 90 -60.86 14.26 -5.47
N LEU A 91 -60.43 14.98 -4.43
CA LEU A 91 -60.38 16.43 -4.43
C LEU A 91 -59.08 16.88 -5.10
N THR A 92 -59.19 17.69 -6.16
CA THR A 92 -58.02 18.23 -6.88
C THR A 92 -58.13 19.74 -7.03
N GLY A 93 -57.01 20.42 -7.20
CA GLY A 93 -56.92 21.86 -7.36
C GLY A 93 -55.89 22.46 -6.41
N LYS A 94 -55.65 23.77 -6.49
CA LYS A 94 -54.60 24.47 -5.72
C LYS A 94 -55.14 25.34 -4.59
N TYR A 95 -56.43 25.23 -4.29
CA TYR A 95 -57.14 26.14 -3.41
C TYR A 95 -57.25 25.59 -1.98
N THR A 96 -57.59 26.49 -1.07
CA THR A 96 -57.69 26.21 0.36
C THR A 96 -59.14 25.94 0.77
N ILE A 97 -59.34 24.87 1.51
CA ILE A 97 -60.60 24.54 2.18
C ILE A 97 -60.43 24.93 3.64
N TYR A 98 -61.02 26.06 4.00
CA TYR A 98 -61.05 26.60 5.35
C TYR A 98 -62.19 25.99 6.16
N ARG A 99 -61.94 25.81 7.46
CA ARG A 99 -63.00 25.67 8.46
C ARG A 99 -63.64 27.04 8.69
N ALA A 100 -64.96 27.15 8.57
CA ALA A 100 -65.66 28.38 8.94
C ALA A 100 -65.54 28.62 10.45
N ASP A 101 -65.42 29.88 10.88
CA ASP A 101 -65.22 30.28 12.28
C ASP A 101 -66.26 29.72 13.26
N SER A 102 -67.50 29.54 12.78
CA SER A 102 -68.61 29.01 13.57
C SER A 102 -68.63 27.47 13.66
N TYR A 103 -67.80 26.77 12.89
CA TYR A 103 -67.86 25.32 12.72
C TYR A 103 -66.79 24.58 13.53
N THR A 104 -67.21 23.96 14.62
CA THR A 104 -66.31 23.30 15.58
C THR A 104 -66.22 21.78 15.40
N GLU A 105 -66.98 21.21 14.47
CA GLU A 105 -67.08 19.75 14.29
C GLU A 105 -66.06 19.21 13.28
N THR A 106 -66.27 18.00 12.78
CA THR A 106 -65.41 17.30 11.82
C THR A 106 -65.66 17.81 10.40
N LEU A 107 -64.60 18.22 9.69
CA LEU A 107 -64.70 18.70 8.31
C LEU A 107 -64.97 17.57 7.32
N PHE A 108 -64.29 16.43 7.49
CA PHE A 108 -64.41 15.28 6.60
C PHE A 108 -64.67 13.99 7.37
N ASN A 109 -65.68 13.23 6.95
CA ASN A 109 -65.99 11.90 7.48
C ASN A 109 -65.92 10.88 6.34
N VAL A 110 -64.87 10.05 6.32
CA VAL A 110 -64.61 9.07 5.27
C VAL A 110 -65.13 7.69 5.69
N ALA A 111 -66.17 7.20 5.02
CA ALA A 111 -66.84 5.95 5.36
C ALA A 111 -65.95 4.71 5.15
N ALA A 112 -66.28 3.61 5.82
CA ALA A 112 -65.53 2.36 5.70
C ALA A 112 -65.50 1.82 4.26
N GLY A 113 -64.33 1.39 3.80
CA GLY A 113 -64.12 0.84 2.45
C GLY A 113 -64.09 1.85 1.31
N VAL A 114 -64.09 3.16 1.60
CA VAL A 114 -64.02 4.24 0.59
C VAL A 114 -62.69 4.99 0.68
N THR A 115 -62.25 5.63 -0.39
CA THR A 115 -61.03 6.45 -0.41
C THR A 115 -61.32 7.91 -0.71
N LEU A 116 -60.83 8.83 0.12
CA LEU A 116 -60.69 10.24 -0.20
C LEU A 116 -59.24 10.53 -0.62
N THR A 117 -59.04 10.95 -1.87
CA THR A 117 -57.73 11.41 -2.35
C THR A 117 -57.70 12.94 -2.34
N LEU A 118 -56.70 13.52 -1.68
CA LEU A 118 -56.38 14.94 -1.75
C LEU A 118 -55.18 15.08 -2.70
N ASP A 119 -55.39 15.78 -3.82
CA ASP A 119 -54.42 15.88 -4.91
C ASP A 119 -54.29 17.31 -5.44
N GLY A 120 -53.25 17.61 -6.20
CA GLY A 120 -53.16 18.82 -7.01
C GLY A 120 -52.81 20.11 -6.27
N GLY A 121 -52.38 20.06 -5.01
CA GLY A 121 -52.04 21.25 -4.20
C GLY A 121 -53.13 21.70 -3.23
N ILE A 122 -54.17 20.88 -2.99
CA ILE A 122 -55.24 21.23 -2.06
C ILE A 122 -54.67 21.46 -0.65
N THR A 123 -55.09 22.56 -0.02
CA THR A 123 -54.80 22.84 1.38
C THR A 123 -56.08 22.70 2.20
N ILE A 124 -56.06 21.91 3.27
CA ILE A 124 -57.10 21.94 4.31
C ILE A 124 -56.55 22.77 5.47
N ASP A 125 -57.23 23.86 5.77
CA ASP A 125 -56.80 24.83 6.77
C ASP A 125 -57.84 24.91 7.90
N GLY A 126 -57.38 24.69 9.14
CA GLY A 126 -58.22 24.81 10.32
C GLY A 126 -58.65 26.23 10.69
N GLY A 127 -58.09 27.26 10.06
CA GLY A 127 -58.44 28.66 10.24
C GLY A 127 -57.66 29.37 11.35
N ASN A 128 -56.77 28.68 12.06
CA ASN A 128 -55.98 29.29 13.13
C ASN A 128 -54.56 29.50 12.64
N GLU A 129 -54.21 30.72 12.23
CA GLU A 129 -52.81 31.08 12.00
C GLU A 129 -52.09 31.27 13.34
N TRP A 130 -50.86 30.77 13.40
CA TRP A 130 -50.02 30.82 14.61
C TRP A 130 -48.64 31.33 14.25
N THR A 131 -48.03 32.07 15.16
CA THR A 131 -46.61 32.42 15.09
C THR A 131 -45.89 31.66 16.21
N ILE A 132 -44.97 30.76 15.85
CA ILE A 132 -44.00 30.19 16.78
C ILE A 132 -42.84 31.17 16.88
N ASP A 133 -42.48 31.59 18.08
CA ASP A 133 -41.27 32.38 18.29
C ASP A 133 -40.04 31.45 18.22
N MET A 134 -39.49 31.31 17.01
CA MET A 134 -38.32 30.45 16.75
C MET A 134 -37.06 30.94 17.47
N ASP A 135 -36.93 32.24 17.73
CA ASP A 135 -35.78 32.78 18.47
C ASP A 135 -35.86 32.36 19.95
N LEU A 136 -37.06 32.38 20.52
CA LEU A 136 -37.30 31.89 21.88
C LEU A 136 -37.13 30.36 21.98
N LEU A 137 -37.59 29.60 20.98
CA LEU A 137 -37.38 28.14 20.91
C LEU A 137 -35.88 27.80 20.82
N ASN A 138 -35.16 28.45 19.93
CA ASN A 138 -33.71 28.28 19.76
C ASN A 138 -32.94 28.69 21.03
N ALA A 139 -33.35 29.78 21.69
CA ALA A 139 -32.78 30.20 22.97
C ALA A 139 -33.03 29.17 24.08
N CYS A 140 -34.22 28.54 24.10
CA CYS A 140 -34.55 27.49 25.06
C CYS A 140 -33.72 26.21 24.82
N MET A 141 -33.55 25.80 23.56
CA MET A 141 -32.67 24.68 23.20
C MET A 141 -31.21 24.94 23.54
N ALA A 142 -30.74 26.20 23.41
CA ALA A 142 -29.38 26.58 23.75
C ALA A 142 -29.12 26.69 25.27
N ALA A 143 -30.16 26.87 26.09
CA ALA A 143 -30.04 27.22 27.50
C ALA A 143 -30.08 26.03 28.48
N ASN A 144 -30.15 24.78 28.02
CA ASN A 144 -30.06 23.55 28.84
C ASN A 144 -30.72 23.65 30.24
N GLY A 145 -32.05 23.83 30.31
CA GLY A 145 -32.80 23.54 31.54
C GLY A 145 -33.30 24.72 32.40
N VAL A 146 -33.35 25.95 31.89
CA VAL A 146 -34.09 27.01 32.61
C VAL A 146 -35.59 26.84 32.33
N GLY A 147 -36.36 26.52 33.37
CA GLY A 147 -37.83 26.35 33.32
C GLY A 147 -38.56 27.62 32.87
N VAL A 148 -38.60 27.85 31.56
CA VAL A 148 -39.48 28.83 30.93
C VAL A 148 -40.88 28.25 30.98
N GLU A 149 -41.80 28.93 31.67
CA GLU A 149 -43.21 28.53 31.70
C GLU A 149 -43.76 28.47 30.26
N THR A 150 -44.29 27.31 29.89
CA THR A 150 -44.65 26.87 28.54
C THR A 150 -45.70 27.73 27.83
N THR A 151 -46.33 28.68 28.51
CA THR A 151 -47.40 29.52 27.98
C THR A 151 -46.92 30.67 27.08
N GLN A 152 -45.60 30.89 26.93
CA GLN A 152 -45.06 32.01 26.15
C GLN A 152 -44.60 31.68 24.71
N PHE A 153 -44.53 30.40 24.32
CA PHE A 153 -43.92 30.02 23.03
C PHE A 153 -44.84 30.14 21.82
N VAL A 154 -46.16 30.11 22.04
CA VAL A 154 -47.15 30.10 20.96
C VAL A 154 -48.36 30.92 21.37
N THR A 155 -48.59 32.03 20.67
CA THR A 155 -49.83 32.83 20.82
C THR A 155 -50.82 32.46 19.72
N ALA A 156 -52.00 31.97 20.13
CA ALA A 156 -53.18 31.95 19.25
C ALA A 156 -53.57 33.38 18.92
N GLU A 157 -54.01 33.63 17.69
CA GLU A 157 -54.88 34.78 17.48
C GLU A 157 -56.16 34.63 18.32
N ALA A 158 -56.49 35.66 19.09
CA ALA A 158 -57.66 35.65 19.94
C ALA A 158 -58.94 35.54 19.09
N GLY A 159 -59.72 34.47 19.26
CA GLY A 159 -60.98 34.25 18.55
C GLY A 159 -60.95 33.18 17.46
N ALA A 160 -59.83 32.51 17.26
CA ALA A 160 -59.67 31.48 16.24
C ALA A 160 -60.58 30.25 16.49
N PRO A 161 -61.23 29.66 15.45
CA PRO A 161 -62.14 28.53 15.59
C PRO A 161 -61.53 27.32 16.33
N LYS A 162 -62.27 26.77 17.28
CA LYS A 162 -61.84 25.61 18.08
C LYS A 162 -62.54 24.35 17.62
N ALA A 163 -61.81 23.34 17.21
CA ALA A 163 -62.39 22.02 16.96
C ALA A 163 -62.65 21.33 18.31
N THR A 164 -63.91 21.02 18.60
CA THR A 164 -64.29 20.26 19.82
C THR A 164 -64.10 18.74 19.64
N VAL A 165 -63.78 18.31 18.41
CA VAL A 165 -63.59 16.92 17.95
C VAL A 165 -62.52 16.87 16.85
N TYR A 166 -62.30 15.69 16.26
CA TYR A 166 -61.35 15.48 15.17
C TYR A 166 -61.62 16.36 13.94
N ALA A 167 -60.58 16.87 13.29
CA ALA A 167 -60.75 17.62 12.04
C ALA A 167 -61.16 16.70 10.88
N ILE A 168 -60.54 15.52 10.79
CA ILE A 168 -60.76 14.53 9.74
C ILE A 168 -60.91 13.15 10.39
N LYS A 169 -62.06 12.52 10.14
CA LYS A 169 -62.41 11.20 10.68
C LYS A 169 -62.36 10.15 9.58
N ILE A 170 -61.55 9.11 9.78
CA ILE A 170 -61.20 8.14 8.75
C ILE A 170 -61.60 6.73 9.20
N TYR A 171 -62.67 6.21 8.61
CA TYR A 171 -63.03 4.79 8.67
C TYR A 171 -62.70 4.05 7.36
N GLY A 172 -62.49 4.79 6.26
CA GLY A 172 -61.97 4.31 4.98
C GLY A 172 -60.48 4.62 4.79
N ASN A 173 -60.12 5.19 3.64
CA ASN A 173 -58.74 5.56 3.33
C ASN A 173 -58.63 7.05 2.99
N ILE A 174 -57.55 7.69 3.40
CA ILE A 174 -57.12 8.98 2.86
C ILE A 174 -55.78 8.81 2.17
N VAL A 175 -55.65 9.40 0.98
CA VAL A 175 -54.39 9.50 0.24
C VAL A 175 -54.10 10.97 -0.02
N MET A 176 -52.97 11.47 0.47
CA MET A 176 -52.49 12.83 0.24
C MET A 176 -51.35 12.80 -0.79
N ASN A 177 -51.58 13.40 -1.95
CA ASN A 177 -50.60 13.61 -3.01
C ASN A 177 -50.40 15.11 -3.17
N ASN A 178 -49.24 15.65 -2.78
CA ASN A 178 -49.01 17.09 -2.88
C ASN A 178 -50.13 17.93 -2.22
N ALA A 179 -50.59 17.52 -1.03
CA ALA A 179 -51.67 18.18 -0.31
C ALA A 179 -51.20 18.62 1.08
N THR A 180 -51.71 19.74 1.55
CA THR A 180 -51.33 20.34 2.84
C THR A 180 -52.49 20.25 3.81
N VAL A 181 -52.23 19.82 5.04
CA VAL A 181 -53.18 19.97 6.15
C VAL A 181 -52.50 20.80 7.24
N LYS A 182 -53.06 21.96 7.56
CA LYS A 182 -52.41 22.91 8.47
C LYS A 182 -53.38 23.60 9.43
N ASN A 183 -52.83 24.27 10.44
CA ASN A 183 -53.55 25.30 11.23
C ASN A 183 -54.82 24.82 11.95
N HIS A 184 -54.95 23.51 12.18
CA HIS A 184 -56.02 23.01 13.02
C HIS A 184 -55.72 23.31 14.49
N TYR A 185 -56.77 23.38 15.30
CA TYR A 185 -56.67 23.55 16.75
C TYR A 185 -57.74 22.73 17.44
N THR A 186 -57.32 21.81 18.28
CA THR A 186 -58.19 20.86 18.99
C THR A 186 -58.12 21.12 20.49
N VAL A 187 -59.28 21.08 21.17
CA VAL A 187 -59.42 21.43 22.61
C VAL A 187 -60.10 20.35 23.45
N ASN A 188 -60.01 19.10 23.03
CA ASN A 188 -60.66 18.00 23.72
C ASN A 188 -59.65 16.88 23.96
N GLU A 189 -59.80 16.16 25.07
CA GLU A 189 -58.87 15.19 25.66
C GLU A 189 -58.48 14.00 24.74
N TYR A 190 -59.03 13.92 23.52
CA TYR A 190 -58.74 12.89 22.53
C TYR A 190 -58.81 13.40 21.09
N ALA A 191 -58.95 14.70 20.87
CA ALA A 191 -59.05 15.26 19.54
C ALA A 191 -57.67 15.28 18.86
N SER A 192 -57.65 14.97 17.58
CA SER A 192 -56.47 14.99 16.70
C SER A 192 -56.91 15.53 15.34
N VAL A 193 -55.97 15.97 14.51
CA VAL A 193 -56.31 16.34 13.12
C VAL A 193 -56.86 15.14 12.38
N PHE A 194 -56.15 14.00 12.46
CA PHE A 194 -56.54 12.75 11.82
C PHE A 194 -56.87 11.68 12.86
N TYR A 195 -58.09 11.17 12.81
CA TYR A 195 -58.50 9.99 13.56
C TYR A 195 -58.70 8.79 12.62
N ILE A 196 -57.82 7.80 12.71
CA ILE A 196 -57.81 6.61 11.84
C ILE A 196 -58.30 5.42 12.65
N ALA A 197 -59.39 4.77 12.24
CA ALA A 197 -59.95 3.64 12.97
C ALA A 197 -60.59 2.57 12.07
N GLY A 198 -60.69 1.34 12.58
CA GLY A 198 -61.53 0.30 11.97
C GLY A 198 -60.98 -0.31 10.68
N GLY A 199 -59.66 -0.44 10.55
CA GLY A 199 -59.02 -0.93 9.31
C GLY A 199 -58.69 0.18 8.31
N ALA A 200 -58.93 1.44 8.69
CA ALA A 200 -58.69 2.60 7.86
C ALA A 200 -57.20 2.88 7.61
N SER A 201 -56.88 3.62 6.56
CA SER A 201 -55.52 4.10 6.31
C SER A 201 -55.42 5.60 6.03
N LEU A 202 -54.32 6.22 6.43
CA LEU A 202 -53.86 7.52 5.97
C LEU A 202 -52.51 7.32 5.26
N THR A 203 -52.43 7.64 3.98
CA THR A 203 -51.20 7.57 3.18
C THR A 203 -50.76 8.98 2.77
N MET A 204 -49.57 9.38 3.16
CA MET A 204 -48.93 10.64 2.76
C MET A 204 -47.82 10.34 1.75
N ASN A 205 -47.95 10.88 0.54
CA ASN A 205 -46.97 10.75 -0.55
C ASN A 205 -46.19 12.05 -0.77
N SER A 206 -45.26 12.05 -1.72
CA SER A 206 -44.42 13.20 -2.06
C SER A 206 -45.20 14.51 -2.19
N GLY A 207 -44.72 15.56 -1.53
CA GLY A 207 -45.32 16.89 -1.45
C GLY A 207 -46.47 17.01 -0.44
N ALA A 208 -46.89 15.92 0.21
CA ALA A 208 -47.88 15.99 1.28
C ALA A 208 -47.25 16.59 2.54
N THR A 209 -47.88 17.60 3.12
CA THR A 209 -47.39 18.27 4.35
C THR A 209 -48.47 18.29 5.43
N ALA A 210 -48.08 18.11 6.68
CA ALA A 210 -48.97 18.18 7.83
C ALA A 210 -48.35 18.96 8.99
N THR A 211 -48.95 20.11 9.32
CA THR A 211 -48.52 21.01 10.40
C THR A 211 -49.68 21.36 11.32
N HIS A 212 -49.47 21.35 12.64
CA HIS A 212 -50.59 21.47 13.58
C HIS A 212 -50.17 22.02 14.94
N ASN A 213 -51.10 22.68 15.63
CA ASN A 213 -50.87 23.07 17.02
C ASN A 213 -52.06 22.67 17.89
N CYS A 214 -51.80 21.85 18.90
CA CYS A 214 -52.76 21.44 19.92
C CYS A 214 -52.31 21.99 21.27
N THR A 215 -53.17 22.76 21.94
CA THR A 215 -52.87 23.28 23.28
C THR A 215 -53.57 22.52 24.40
N ASP A 216 -54.09 21.31 24.14
CA ASP A 216 -54.88 20.57 25.12
C ASP A 216 -54.55 19.08 25.11
N GLN A 217 -54.97 18.38 26.17
CA GLN A 217 -54.50 17.05 26.53
C GLN A 217 -54.74 16.00 25.43
N ASN A 218 -53.68 15.48 24.82
CA ASN A 218 -53.47 14.06 24.46
C ASN A 218 -53.10 13.64 23.03
N ILE A 219 -53.33 14.37 21.93
CA ILE A 219 -52.70 14.05 20.62
C ILE A 219 -52.65 15.31 19.76
N ALA A 220 -51.51 15.66 19.15
CA ALA A 220 -51.49 16.78 18.21
C ALA A 220 -52.02 16.39 16.81
N LEU A 221 -51.32 15.52 16.07
CA LEU A 221 -51.61 15.37 14.64
C LEU A 221 -52.43 14.11 14.30
N VAL A 222 -51.95 12.91 14.67
CA VAL A 222 -52.55 11.64 14.25
C VAL A 222 -52.83 10.74 15.45
N HIS A 223 -54.10 10.37 15.61
CA HIS A 223 -54.51 9.26 16.46
C HIS A 223 -54.82 8.04 15.58
N CYS A 224 -53.87 7.10 15.54
CA CYS A 224 -54.03 5.83 14.86
C CYS A 224 -54.61 4.79 15.82
N ALA A 225 -55.93 4.65 15.84
CA ALA A 225 -56.65 3.70 16.66
C ALA A 225 -56.35 2.23 16.22
N LEU A 226 -56.84 1.26 16.99
CA LEU A 226 -56.63 -0.17 16.71
C LEU A 226 -57.01 -0.53 15.26
N ASN A 227 -56.10 -1.21 14.57
CA ASN A 227 -56.18 -1.60 13.16
C ASN A 227 -56.20 -0.44 12.15
N GLY A 228 -55.97 0.80 12.58
CA GLY A 228 -55.66 1.89 11.65
C GLY A 228 -54.23 1.79 11.14
N ASP A 229 -53.98 2.32 9.94
CA ASP A 229 -52.66 2.43 9.32
C ASP A 229 -52.33 3.88 9.00
N TRP A 230 -51.15 4.33 9.40
CA TRP A 230 -50.56 5.57 8.90
C TRP A 230 -49.29 5.26 8.13
N ILE A 231 -49.23 5.68 6.87
CA ILE A 231 -48.13 5.41 5.95
C ILE A 231 -47.55 6.75 5.50
N ILE A 232 -46.24 6.94 5.73
CA ILE A 232 -45.47 8.10 5.27
C ILE A 232 -44.46 7.60 4.24
N ASN A 233 -44.57 8.06 3.00
CA ASN A 233 -43.68 7.71 1.90
C ASN A 233 -42.68 8.84 1.60
N ASP A 234 -41.71 8.58 0.73
CA ASP A 234 -40.68 9.55 0.35
C ASP A 234 -41.26 10.88 -0.14
N GLY A 235 -40.69 11.98 0.39
CA GLY A 235 -41.07 13.35 0.09
C GLY A 235 -42.33 13.86 0.79
N ALA A 236 -42.96 13.08 1.67
CA ALA A 236 -43.96 13.59 2.61
C ALA A 236 -43.27 14.24 3.83
N GLU A 237 -43.90 15.25 4.43
CA GLU A 237 -43.36 16.01 5.56
C GLU A 237 -44.39 16.13 6.70
N VAL A 238 -43.94 15.90 7.92
CA VAL A 238 -44.69 16.12 9.17
C VAL A 238 -43.87 17.03 10.06
N SER A 239 -44.22 18.30 10.10
CA SER A 239 -43.36 19.31 10.72
C SER A 239 -44.09 20.38 11.50
N TYR A 240 -43.35 21.05 12.39
CA TYR A 240 -43.83 22.19 13.18
C TYR A 240 -45.11 21.88 13.96
N ASN A 241 -45.29 20.63 14.36
CA ASN A 241 -46.41 20.23 15.18
C ASN A 241 -46.12 20.55 16.64
N HIS A 242 -47.08 21.14 17.35
CA HIS A 242 -46.92 21.48 18.76
C HIS A 242 -48.03 20.83 19.60
N SER A 243 -47.66 20.23 20.73
CA SER A 243 -48.58 19.70 21.74
C SER A 243 -48.23 20.26 23.10
N THR A 244 -49.12 21.03 23.72
CA THR A 244 -48.80 21.59 25.04
C THR A 244 -48.90 20.54 26.14
N GLU A 245 -49.92 19.67 26.12
CA GLU A 245 -50.16 18.60 27.11
C GLU A 245 -50.58 17.29 26.39
N GLY A 246 -50.06 16.11 26.77
CA GLY A 246 -50.60 14.85 26.26
C GLY A 246 -49.69 13.62 26.27
N ASN A 247 -50.20 12.46 25.83
CA ASN A 247 -49.39 11.24 25.62
C ASN A 247 -48.97 10.98 24.16
N GLY A 248 -48.84 12.02 23.31
CA GLY A 248 -48.37 11.85 21.93
C GLY A 248 -48.20 13.17 21.17
N GLY A 249 -46.96 13.67 21.10
CA GLY A 249 -46.65 14.98 20.52
C GLY A 249 -47.02 15.14 19.04
N VAL A 250 -46.89 14.09 18.24
CA VAL A 250 -47.40 14.04 16.84
C VAL A 250 -48.27 12.82 16.61
N ALA A 251 -47.88 11.69 17.19
CA ALA A 251 -48.51 10.42 16.89
C ALA A 251 -48.87 9.67 18.18
N TRP A 252 -50.14 9.27 18.26
CA TRP A 252 -50.56 8.20 19.16
C TRP A 252 -50.89 6.96 18.35
N ILE A 253 -50.05 5.95 18.44
CA ILE A 253 -50.16 4.72 17.67
C ILE A 253 -50.64 3.60 18.57
N THR A 254 -51.91 3.23 18.41
CA THR A 254 -52.44 1.93 18.87
C THR A 254 -52.64 0.95 17.70
N GLY A 255 -52.64 1.44 16.45
CA GLY A 255 -52.58 0.68 15.20
C GLY A 255 -51.16 0.57 14.63
N ARG A 256 -50.99 0.84 13.33
CA ARG A 256 -49.69 0.74 12.65
C ARG A 256 -49.23 2.09 12.08
N LEU A 257 -47.96 2.41 12.28
CA LEU A 257 -47.26 3.48 11.57
C LEU A 257 -46.15 2.86 10.72
N THR A 258 -46.12 3.16 9.42
CA THR A 258 -45.04 2.76 8.52
C THR A 258 -44.45 3.98 7.84
N MET A 259 -43.16 4.21 8.07
CA MET A 259 -42.37 5.21 7.36
C MET A 259 -41.49 4.49 6.34
N ASN A 260 -41.87 4.56 5.07
CA ASN A 260 -41.03 4.10 3.96
C ASN A 260 -40.04 5.17 3.50
N GLY A 261 -40.16 6.37 4.05
CA GLY A 261 -39.55 7.60 3.57
C GLY A 261 -40.06 8.82 4.34
N GLY A 262 -39.80 9.99 3.77
CA GLY A 262 -40.34 11.27 4.25
C GLY A 262 -39.68 11.77 5.53
N ASP A 263 -40.06 12.98 5.92
CA ASP A 263 -39.41 13.74 6.98
C ASP A 263 -40.38 14.06 8.12
N VAL A 264 -39.89 13.90 9.34
CA VAL A 264 -40.64 14.18 10.56
C VAL A 264 -39.76 15.03 11.48
N HIS A 265 -39.98 16.34 11.49
CA HIS A 265 -39.03 17.27 12.13
C HIS A 265 -39.63 18.53 12.76
N HIS A 266 -38.84 19.20 13.61
CA HIS A 266 -39.21 20.48 14.23
C HIS A 266 -40.52 20.44 15.02
N ASN A 267 -40.92 19.26 15.48
CA ASN A 267 -42.12 19.12 16.27
C ASN A 267 -41.78 19.24 17.75
N THR A 268 -42.69 19.82 18.52
CA THR A 268 -42.48 20.14 19.94
C THR A 268 -43.58 19.55 20.81
N GLN A 269 -43.21 18.90 21.91
CA GLN A 269 -44.13 18.51 22.97
C GLN A 269 -43.69 19.14 24.28
N THR A 270 -44.57 19.88 24.98
CA THR A 270 -44.14 20.64 26.16
C THR A 270 -44.45 20.03 27.52
N TRP A 271 -45.51 19.23 27.63
CA TRP A 271 -45.95 18.67 28.90
C TRP A 271 -46.71 17.35 28.67
N GLY A 272 -46.69 16.47 29.67
CA GLY A 272 -47.48 15.23 29.67
C GLY A 272 -46.66 13.96 29.46
N ALA A 273 -47.26 12.82 29.81
CA ALA A 273 -46.61 11.51 29.83
C ALA A 273 -46.44 10.88 28.43
N GLY A 274 -46.17 11.73 27.44
CA GLY A 274 -46.04 11.37 26.05
C GLY A 274 -44.66 11.56 25.51
N SER A 275 -44.41 10.80 24.46
CA SER A 275 -43.35 10.99 23.50
C SER A 275 -43.86 11.69 22.26
N PHE A 276 -42.93 12.20 21.46
CA PHE A 276 -43.21 12.66 20.12
C PHE A 276 -44.00 11.61 19.28
N VAL A 277 -43.52 10.34 19.25
CA VAL A 277 -44.29 9.19 18.75
C VAL A 277 -44.51 8.16 19.86
N MET A 278 -45.76 8.04 20.33
CA MET A 278 -46.13 7.05 21.33
C MET A 278 -46.68 5.78 20.68
N ILE A 279 -46.02 4.65 20.94
CA ILE A 279 -46.46 3.32 20.50
C ILE A 279 -47.08 2.63 21.71
N HIS A 280 -48.40 2.65 21.79
CA HIS A 280 -49.13 2.24 22.98
C HIS A 280 -50.21 1.18 22.68
N SER A 281 -50.03 -0.03 23.22
CA SER A 281 -51.11 -1.03 23.25
C SER A 281 -51.72 -1.07 24.64
N SER A 282 -53.05 -0.97 24.74
CA SER A 282 -53.73 -1.48 25.92
C SER A 282 -53.58 -3.02 25.97
N SER A 283 -53.60 -3.61 27.16
CA SER A 283 -53.22 -5.01 27.42
C SER A 283 -54.02 -6.10 26.68
N ALA A 284 -55.04 -5.77 25.89
CA ALA A 284 -55.95 -6.72 25.27
C ALA A 284 -55.63 -7.09 23.80
N VAL A 285 -54.70 -6.41 23.11
CA VAL A 285 -54.46 -6.61 21.65
C VAL A 285 -52.96 -6.69 21.31
N ALA A 286 -52.22 -7.54 22.03
CA ALA A 286 -50.80 -7.75 21.77
C ALA A 286 -50.56 -8.18 20.31
N GLY A 287 -49.71 -7.45 19.58
CA GLY A 287 -49.23 -7.80 18.24
C GLY A 287 -49.63 -6.85 17.10
N ASN A 288 -50.62 -5.98 17.27
CA ASN A 288 -51.08 -5.08 16.21
C ASN A 288 -50.55 -3.64 16.30
N THR A 289 -49.92 -3.28 17.43
CA THR A 289 -49.36 -1.94 17.64
C THR A 289 -47.90 -1.89 17.23
N VAL A 290 -47.65 -1.40 16.00
CA VAL A 290 -46.33 -1.46 15.37
C VAL A 290 -45.97 -0.14 14.72
N MET A 291 -44.79 0.39 15.01
CA MET A 291 -44.14 1.40 14.18
C MET A 291 -43.01 0.73 13.41
N THR A 292 -42.94 0.97 12.10
CA THR A 292 -41.87 0.47 11.22
C THR A 292 -41.23 1.63 10.47
N LEU A 293 -39.91 1.81 10.65
CA LEU A 293 -39.07 2.76 9.95
C LEU A 293 -38.23 1.99 8.91
N ASN A 294 -38.70 1.93 7.67
CA ASN A 294 -37.98 1.32 6.54
C ASN A 294 -37.03 2.33 5.85
N GLY A 295 -37.34 3.63 5.95
CA GLY A 295 -36.61 4.75 5.37
C GLY A 295 -37.02 6.07 6.05
N GLY A 296 -36.66 7.22 5.48
CA GLY A 296 -37.07 8.54 6.01
C GLY A 296 -36.19 9.08 7.14
N HIS A 297 -36.57 10.26 7.64
CA HIS A 297 -35.76 11.05 8.58
C HIS A 297 -36.62 11.58 9.74
N ILE A 298 -36.22 11.29 10.98
CA ILE A 298 -36.82 11.85 12.20
C ILE A 298 -35.77 12.73 12.88
N TYR A 299 -35.91 14.04 12.82
CA TYR A 299 -34.86 14.95 13.30
C TYR A 299 -35.35 16.25 13.90
N GLU A 300 -34.54 16.86 14.78
CA GLU A 300 -34.82 18.18 15.38
C GLU A 300 -36.20 18.24 16.04
N ASN A 301 -36.69 17.12 16.57
CA ASN A 301 -37.90 17.09 17.39
C ASN A 301 -37.52 17.31 18.85
N THR A 302 -38.36 18.06 19.57
CA THR A 302 -38.07 18.54 20.91
C THR A 302 -39.19 18.13 21.86
N ASP A 303 -38.88 17.23 22.80
CA ASP A 303 -39.76 16.89 23.91
C ASP A 303 -39.22 17.54 25.19
N VAL A 304 -39.88 18.60 25.66
CA VAL A 304 -39.52 19.25 26.94
C VAL A 304 -40.33 18.72 28.12
N SER A 305 -41.09 17.62 27.95
CA SER A 305 -41.87 17.02 29.04
C SER A 305 -41.01 16.72 30.26
N THR A 306 -41.47 17.17 31.41
CA THR A 306 -40.86 16.93 32.73
C THR A 306 -41.40 15.67 33.40
N SER A 307 -42.38 14.99 32.78
CA SER A 307 -43.02 13.84 33.40
C SER A 307 -42.08 12.61 33.41
N THR A 308 -41.96 12.00 34.59
CA THR A 308 -41.04 10.89 34.81
C THR A 308 -41.53 9.64 34.06
N GLY A 309 -40.70 9.14 33.13
CA GLY A 309 -40.87 7.80 32.54
C GLY A 309 -41.49 7.71 31.15
N SER A 310 -41.68 8.82 30.42
CA SER A 310 -42.38 8.78 29.11
C SER A 310 -41.97 9.80 28.03
N GLY A 311 -40.97 10.65 28.27
CA GLY A 311 -40.63 11.74 27.34
C GLY A 311 -39.69 11.40 26.17
N ALA A 312 -39.68 10.19 25.61
CA ALA A 312 -38.74 9.87 24.52
C ALA A 312 -39.17 10.51 23.18
N THR A 313 -38.27 10.65 22.21
CA THR A 313 -38.72 10.98 20.83
C THR A 313 -39.59 9.84 20.28
N ILE A 314 -39.19 8.60 20.52
CA ILE A 314 -39.99 7.40 20.24
C ILE A 314 -40.12 6.61 21.54
N TYR A 315 -41.35 6.47 22.03
CA TYR A 315 -41.64 5.71 23.24
C TYR A 315 -42.46 4.47 22.91
N CYS A 316 -41.83 3.32 23.14
CA CYS A 316 -42.43 2.02 22.96
C CYS A 316 -42.94 1.49 24.31
N HIS A 317 -44.24 1.63 24.53
CA HIS A 317 -44.92 1.18 25.74
C HIS A 317 -45.30 -0.32 25.66
N ALA A 318 -46.03 -0.82 26.67
CA ALA A 318 -46.45 -2.22 26.80
C ALA A 318 -46.97 -2.83 25.48
N ASN A 319 -46.38 -3.97 25.07
CA ASN A 319 -46.72 -4.72 23.84
C ASN A 319 -46.55 -3.95 22.51
N GLY A 320 -46.02 -2.73 22.54
CA GLY A 320 -45.63 -2.00 21.35
C GLY A 320 -44.43 -2.65 20.68
N THR A 321 -44.37 -2.58 19.35
CA THR A 321 -43.19 -2.98 18.59
C THR A 321 -42.69 -1.80 17.76
N PHE A 322 -41.41 -1.48 17.89
CA PHE A 322 -40.70 -0.56 17.01
C PHE A 322 -39.71 -1.35 16.17
N ASN A 323 -39.88 -1.31 14.85
CA ASN A 323 -38.97 -1.90 13.87
C ASN A 323 -38.24 -0.79 13.14
N MET A 324 -36.91 -0.84 13.09
CA MET A 324 -36.08 0.06 12.29
C MET A 324 -35.29 -0.78 11.30
N ASN A 325 -35.75 -0.82 10.05
CA ASN A 325 -35.09 -1.54 8.95
C ASN A 325 -34.20 -0.59 8.10
N GLY A 326 -34.30 0.72 8.32
CA GLY A 326 -33.58 1.77 7.62
C GLY A 326 -33.86 3.14 8.23
N GLY A 327 -33.61 4.21 7.46
CA GLY A 327 -33.89 5.59 7.88
C GLY A 327 -32.85 6.18 8.85
N VAL A 328 -33.10 7.44 9.24
CA VAL A 328 -32.22 8.23 10.11
C VAL A 328 -33.03 8.84 11.25
N ILE A 329 -32.51 8.74 12.48
CA ILE A 329 -33.02 9.42 13.67
C ILE A 329 -31.89 10.26 14.24
N GLU A 330 -31.98 11.59 14.17
CA GLU A 330 -30.89 12.45 14.64
C GLU A 330 -31.29 13.79 15.26
N ASN A 331 -30.43 14.36 16.09
CA ASN A 331 -30.63 15.70 16.65
C ASN A 331 -31.98 15.90 17.36
N ASN A 332 -32.55 14.83 17.91
CA ASN A 332 -33.79 14.92 18.67
C ASN A 332 -33.45 15.19 20.14
N TYR A 333 -34.17 16.12 20.74
CA TYR A 333 -34.02 16.52 22.13
C TYR A 333 -35.15 15.95 22.97
N SER A 334 -34.81 15.39 24.13
CA SER A 334 -35.76 14.97 25.16
C SER A 334 -35.30 15.44 26.53
N ASN A 335 -36.20 16.00 27.34
CA ASN A 335 -35.85 16.45 28.68
C ASN A 335 -35.83 15.29 29.70
N ALA A 336 -36.69 14.28 29.55
CA ALA A 336 -36.92 13.26 30.57
C ALA A 336 -36.48 11.83 30.19
N SER A 337 -36.02 11.58 28.97
CA SER A 337 -35.77 10.21 28.48
C SER A 337 -34.77 10.18 27.30
N PRO A 338 -34.24 9.00 26.94
CA PRO A 338 -33.46 8.87 25.69
C PRO A 338 -34.32 9.19 24.46
N THR A 339 -33.68 9.37 23.30
CA THR A 339 -34.36 9.50 22.00
C THR A 339 -35.29 8.31 21.72
N ILE A 340 -34.89 7.08 22.04
CA ILE A 340 -35.73 5.89 21.92
C ILE A 340 -35.79 5.16 23.26
N SER A 341 -37.00 4.91 23.76
CA SER A 341 -37.22 4.24 25.04
C SER A 341 -38.20 3.08 24.91
N GLY A 342 -37.76 1.89 25.33
CA GLY A 342 -38.65 0.77 25.62
C GLY A 342 -38.89 0.68 27.12
N TYR A 343 -40.11 0.98 27.58
CA TYR A 343 -40.36 1.16 29.01
C TYR A 343 -40.77 -0.12 29.75
N GLN A 344 -41.50 -1.02 29.10
CA GLN A 344 -42.00 -2.25 29.74
C GLN A 344 -41.38 -3.49 29.13
N ALA A 345 -41.22 -4.56 29.93
CA ALA A 345 -40.62 -5.82 29.48
C ALA A 345 -41.33 -6.50 28.30
N THR A 346 -42.57 -6.10 27.98
CA THR A 346 -43.32 -6.63 26.84
C THR A 346 -43.17 -5.83 25.55
N SER A 347 -42.48 -4.68 25.57
CA SER A 347 -42.19 -3.93 24.35
C SER A 347 -41.06 -4.59 23.55
N LYS A 348 -41.04 -4.35 22.24
CA LYS A 348 -40.03 -4.90 21.33
C LYS A 348 -39.37 -3.78 20.54
N LEU A 349 -38.04 -3.83 20.45
CA LEU A 349 -37.19 -2.93 19.67
C LEU A 349 -36.37 -3.80 18.70
N ASN A 350 -36.70 -3.76 17.42
CA ASN A 350 -36.00 -4.52 16.38
C ASN A 350 -35.22 -3.53 15.50
N LEU A 351 -33.88 -3.56 15.57
CA LEU A 351 -33.02 -2.56 14.91
C LEU A 351 -32.20 -3.23 13.79
N ASN A 352 -32.84 -3.49 12.65
CA ASN A 352 -32.32 -4.22 11.50
C ASN A 352 -31.61 -3.34 10.46
N GLY A 353 -31.41 -2.04 10.73
CA GLY A 353 -30.78 -1.09 9.82
C GLY A 353 -30.89 0.36 10.29
N GLY A 354 -30.40 1.30 9.48
CA GLY A 354 -30.53 2.75 9.72
C GLY A 354 -29.46 3.40 10.60
N ILE A 355 -29.63 4.69 10.88
CA ILE A 355 -28.68 5.55 11.63
C ILE A 355 -29.40 6.20 12.81
N ILE A 356 -28.83 6.10 14.01
CA ILE A 356 -29.25 6.86 15.19
C ILE A 356 -28.04 7.67 15.67
N ARG A 357 -28.14 9.00 15.74
CA ARG A 357 -27.03 9.86 16.19
C ARG A 357 -27.51 11.13 16.89
N GLN A 358 -26.66 11.71 17.74
CA GLN A 358 -26.88 13.05 18.32
C GLN A 358 -28.22 13.23 19.05
N GLY A 359 -28.73 12.17 19.68
CA GLY A 359 -29.83 12.30 20.64
C GLY A 359 -29.38 13.04 21.88
N GLN A 360 -30.08 14.11 22.26
CA GLN A 360 -29.78 14.88 23.47
C GLN A 360 -30.82 14.58 24.54
N SER A 361 -30.35 14.20 25.74
CA SER A 361 -31.18 14.16 26.94
C SER A 361 -30.70 15.22 27.93
N ALA A 362 -31.59 16.02 28.53
CA ALA A 362 -31.18 16.94 29.59
C ALA A 362 -30.58 16.17 30.79
N SER A 363 -29.41 16.61 31.28
CA SER A 363 -28.70 15.98 32.41
C SER A 363 -29.39 16.17 33.76
N ASP A 364 -30.28 17.15 33.87
CA ASP A 364 -30.75 17.68 35.16
C ASP A 364 -32.10 17.10 35.60
N CYS A 365 -32.44 15.88 35.18
CA CYS A 365 -33.62 15.20 35.72
C CYS A 365 -33.37 14.86 37.21
N PRO A 366 -34.06 15.50 38.18
CA PRO A 366 -33.67 15.47 39.59
C PRO A 366 -33.94 14.13 40.31
N TYR A 367 -34.34 13.08 39.58
CA TYR A 367 -34.81 11.83 40.16
C TYR A 367 -33.96 10.58 39.90
N GLU A 368 -33.01 10.57 38.95
CA GLU A 368 -32.02 9.49 38.81
C GLU A 368 -30.72 10.05 38.23
N SER A 369 -29.60 9.95 38.96
CA SER A 369 -28.33 10.63 38.68
C SER A 369 -27.49 10.02 37.55
N GLU A 370 -28.11 9.40 36.55
CA GLU A 370 -27.42 8.74 35.44
C GLU A 370 -27.94 9.25 34.10
N SER A 371 -27.11 10.03 33.42
CA SER A 371 -27.34 10.56 32.07
C SER A 371 -27.65 9.42 31.11
N ARG A 372 -28.90 9.35 30.60
CA ARG A 372 -29.34 8.28 29.71
C ARG A 372 -28.98 8.63 28.27
N GLY A 373 -28.14 7.84 27.60
CA GLY A 373 -27.75 8.05 26.19
C GLY A 373 -28.91 7.92 25.18
N ALA A 374 -28.62 7.90 23.88
CA ALA A 374 -29.63 7.91 22.81
C ALA A 374 -30.64 6.73 22.80
N LEU A 375 -30.35 5.63 23.51
CA LEU A 375 -31.19 4.42 23.55
C LEU A 375 -31.27 3.87 24.97
N TYR A 376 -32.49 3.60 25.46
CA TYR A 376 -32.74 2.85 26.71
C TYR A 376 -33.52 1.57 26.44
N ILE A 377 -33.05 0.48 27.06
CA ILE A 377 -33.64 -0.85 26.95
C ILE A 377 -33.93 -1.36 28.36
N ALA A 378 -35.21 -1.54 28.70
CA ALA A 378 -35.61 -2.04 30.01
C ALA A 378 -35.16 -3.51 30.23
N PRO A 379 -34.92 -3.93 31.49
CA PRO A 379 -34.61 -5.32 31.81
C PRO A 379 -35.66 -6.31 31.29
N GLY A 380 -35.20 -7.34 30.57
CA GLY A 380 -36.07 -8.40 30.01
C GLY A 380 -36.45 -8.20 28.53
N MET A 381 -36.08 -7.07 27.92
CA MET A 381 -36.25 -6.86 26.48
C MET A 381 -35.22 -7.66 25.66
N THR A 382 -35.61 -8.04 24.45
CA THR A 382 -34.75 -8.76 23.48
C THR A 382 -34.44 -7.83 22.31
N ILE A 383 -33.16 -7.73 21.92
CA ILE A 383 -32.74 -7.17 20.63
C ILE A 383 -32.48 -8.36 19.72
N GLU A 384 -33.33 -8.58 18.70
CA GLU A 384 -33.12 -9.62 17.69
C GLU A 384 -32.33 -9.01 16.52
N GLU A 385 -31.22 -9.67 16.14
CA GLU A 385 -30.32 -9.44 14.98
C GLU A 385 -30.31 -8.06 14.29
N GLY A 386 -29.24 -7.26 14.44
CA GLY A 386 -29.15 -5.93 13.82
C GLY A 386 -27.76 -5.53 13.30
N ARG A 387 -27.72 -4.88 12.13
CA ARG A 387 -26.59 -4.07 11.63
C ARG A 387 -26.97 -2.59 11.79
N PHE A 388 -26.48 -1.92 12.82
CA PHE A 388 -26.73 -0.49 13.03
C PHE A 388 -25.43 0.26 13.30
N ARG A 389 -25.41 1.56 12.99
CA ARG A 389 -24.27 2.43 13.24
C ARG A 389 -24.66 3.50 14.25
N LEU A 390 -24.09 3.42 15.45
CA LEU A 390 -24.11 4.52 16.41
C LEU A 390 -22.89 5.40 16.15
N ARG A 391 -23.10 6.70 15.89
CA ARG A 391 -22.02 7.69 15.86
C ARG A 391 -22.33 8.77 16.89
N TYR A 392 -21.45 8.95 17.85
CA TYR A 392 -21.51 10.05 18.82
C TYR A 392 -20.61 11.19 18.37
N ALA A 393 -21.10 12.42 18.50
CA ALA A 393 -20.27 13.62 18.43
C ALA A 393 -19.95 14.04 19.88
N SER A 394 -18.66 14.23 20.18
CA SER A 394 -18.20 14.77 21.45
C SER A 394 -18.73 16.19 21.64
N ALA A 395 -19.63 16.40 22.60
CA ALA A 395 -19.91 17.72 23.14
C ALA A 395 -18.93 17.95 24.30
N THR A 396 -18.04 18.93 24.15
CA THR A 396 -17.11 19.33 25.21
C THR A 396 -17.85 20.26 26.18
N ILE A 397 -18.12 19.79 27.40
CA ILE A 397 -18.50 20.63 28.55
C ILE A 397 -17.55 20.27 29.69
N ASP A 398 -17.11 21.31 30.42
CA ASP A 398 -16.08 21.29 31.48
C ASP A 398 -16.14 20.06 32.39
N GLY A 399 -15.14 19.17 32.22
CA GLY A 399 -14.71 18.20 33.24
C GLY A 399 -15.64 17.00 33.45
N HIS A 400 -15.36 15.92 32.70
CA HIS A 400 -15.87 14.55 32.87
C HIS A 400 -17.34 14.28 32.50
N LEU A 401 -17.56 13.92 31.23
CA LEU A 401 -18.45 12.81 30.85
C LEU A 401 -18.26 12.50 29.34
N ASN A 402 -17.57 11.39 29.05
CA ASN A 402 -17.66 10.75 27.74
C ASN A 402 -18.98 9.95 27.74
N CYS A 403 -19.88 10.24 26.81
CA CYS A 403 -21.17 9.56 26.77
C CYS A 403 -20.99 8.12 26.25
N ASP A 404 -20.84 7.19 27.18
CA ASP A 404 -20.73 5.75 26.98
C ASP A 404 -21.99 5.14 26.33
N LEU A 405 -21.82 4.09 25.54
CA LEU A 405 -22.91 3.12 25.32
C LEU A 405 -23.04 2.29 26.60
N VAL A 406 -23.83 2.78 27.56
CA VAL A 406 -24.10 2.04 28.80
C VAL A 406 -25.18 1.00 28.54
N LEU A 407 -24.76 -0.23 28.22
CA LEU A 407 -25.66 -1.38 28.17
C LEU A 407 -25.94 -1.87 29.60
N PHE A 408 -26.97 -1.31 30.24
CA PHE A 408 -27.56 -1.91 31.45
C PHE A 408 -28.39 -3.13 31.06
N SER A 409 -27.75 -4.27 30.82
CA SER A 409 -28.47 -5.49 30.45
C SER A 409 -28.08 -6.65 31.36
N ASN A 410 -29.09 -7.40 31.80
CA ASN A 410 -28.92 -8.80 32.21
C ASN A 410 -28.93 -9.72 30.96
N ALA A 411 -28.63 -9.20 29.76
CA ALA A 411 -28.68 -9.97 28.52
C ALA A 411 -27.53 -11.00 28.52
N ARG A 412 -27.87 -12.27 28.28
CA ARG A 412 -26.91 -13.38 28.35
C ARG A 412 -26.06 -13.54 27.08
N THR A 413 -26.39 -12.85 25.98
CA THR A 413 -25.70 -13.00 24.69
C THR A 413 -25.89 -11.73 23.84
N ILE A 414 -24.80 -11.18 23.31
CA ILE A 414 -24.82 -10.10 22.30
C ILE A 414 -24.20 -10.69 21.03
N THR A 415 -24.99 -10.88 19.98
CA THR A 415 -24.46 -11.31 18.67
C THR A 415 -24.39 -10.09 17.76
N ALA A 416 -23.20 -9.54 17.58
CA ALA A 416 -22.97 -8.40 16.70
C ALA A 416 -22.27 -8.86 15.41
N SER A 417 -22.89 -8.59 14.26
CA SER A 417 -22.31 -8.89 12.93
C SER A 417 -21.85 -7.63 12.18
N GLY A 418 -21.62 -6.52 12.90
CA GLY A 418 -21.28 -5.20 12.35
C GLY A 418 -20.11 -4.50 13.07
N VAL A 419 -19.94 -3.20 12.79
CA VAL A 419 -18.95 -2.33 13.45
C VAL A 419 -19.59 -1.64 14.65
N ILE A 420 -19.03 -1.83 15.84
CA ILE A 420 -19.42 -1.09 17.05
C ILE A 420 -18.32 -0.05 17.32
N GLU A 421 -18.68 1.24 17.28
CA GLU A 421 -17.80 2.38 17.61
C GLU A 421 -18.23 2.93 18.99
N GLY A 422 -17.35 2.90 19.99
CA GLY A 422 -17.60 3.42 21.35
C GLY A 422 -17.20 2.47 22.49
N ASP A 423 -16.94 3.03 23.67
CA ASP A 423 -16.62 2.29 24.88
C ASP A 423 -17.86 1.54 25.41
N VAL A 424 -17.69 0.28 25.85
CA VAL A 424 -18.75 -0.47 26.52
C VAL A 424 -18.34 -0.81 27.93
N ILE A 425 -19.13 -0.27 28.86
CA ILE A 425 -19.11 -0.65 30.26
C ILE A 425 -20.06 -1.84 30.42
N ASN A 426 -19.49 -3.04 30.55
CA ASN A 426 -20.27 -4.22 30.86
C ASN A 426 -20.65 -4.18 32.35
N SER A 427 -21.94 -4.08 32.67
CA SER A 427 -22.45 -4.20 34.05
C SER A 427 -22.91 -5.63 34.38
N SER A 428 -22.86 -6.57 33.42
CA SER A 428 -23.41 -7.92 33.53
C SER A 428 -22.39 -8.97 33.96
N THR A 429 -22.89 -10.13 34.41
CA THR A 429 -22.07 -11.27 34.84
C THR A 429 -21.52 -12.11 33.69
N ASN A 430 -22.08 -12.06 32.47
CA ASN A 430 -21.62 -12.87 31.33
C ASN A 430 -21.90 -12.17 29.98
N MET A 431 -20.87 -11.99 29.16
CA MET A 431 -20.95 -11.46 27.79
C MET A 431 -20.21 -12.40 26.83
N THR A 432 -20.83 -12.72 25.69
CA THR A 432 -20.19 -13.43 24.58
C THR A 432 -20.20 -12.54 23.36
N LEU A 433 -19.02 -12.32 22.75
CA LEU A 433 -18.86 -11.65 21.47
C LEU A 433 -18.55 -12.69 20.39
N ASN A 434 -19.31 -12.66 19.31
CA ASN A 434 -19.20 -13.58 18.19
C ASN A 434 -19.29 -12.82 16.86
N GLY A 435 -18.13 -12.45 16.32
CA GLY A 435 -17.99 -11.69 15.07
C GLY A 435 -17.94 -10.17 15.23
N GLY A 436 -17.79 -9.47 14.10
CA GLY A 436 -17.81 -8.00 14.01
C GLY A 436 -16.45 -7.31 14.20
N THR A 437 -16.45 -5.98 14.04
CA THR A 437 -15.32 -5.09 14.35
C THR A 437 -15.69 -4.20 15.52
N TRP A 438 -14.81 -4.10 16.50
CA TRP A 438 -15.08 -3.40 17.75
C TRP A 438 -14.03 -2.32 18.00
N ASN A 439 -14.46 -1.07 18.06
CA ASN A 439 -13.63 0.13 18.15
C ASN A 439 -13.97 0.90 19.44
N GLY A 440 -13.53 0.38 20.59
CA GLY A 440 -13.70 1.01 21.91
C GLY A 440 -13.12 0.12 23.01
N ASP A 441 -13.08 0.62 24.24
CA ASP A 441 -12.64 -0.14 25.41
C ASP A 441 -13.77 -1.02 25.99
N ILE A 442 -13.45 -2.26 26.40
CA ILE A 442 -14.37 -3.12 27.15
C ILE A 442 -13.94 -3.13 28.62
N SER A 443 -14.83 -2.67 29.50
CA SER A 443 -14.68 -2.86 30.93
C SER A 443 -15.51 -4.05 31.41
N VAL A 444 -14.89 -5.03 32.08
CA VAL A 444 -15.56 -6.23 32.62
C VAL A 444 -15.47 -6.24 34.16
N PRO A 445 -16.59 -6.40 34.88
CA PRO A 445 -16.60 -6.34 36.34
C PRO A 445 -16.01 -7.61 36.96
N ALA A 446 -15.68 -7.56 38.26
CA ALA A 446 -14.96 -8.60 39.00
C ALA A 446 -15.62 -10.00 38.98
N ASN A 447 -16.91 -10.08 38.69
CA ASN A 447 -17.69 -11.32 38.58
C ASN A 447 -18.15 -11.62 37.13
N GLY A 448 -17.70 -10.80 36.16
CA GLY A 448 -18.03 -10.92 34.76
C GLY A 448 -17.20 -11.98 34.03
N THR A 449 -17.82 -12.70 33.10
CA THR A 449 -17.10 -13.50 32.10
C THR A 449 -17.26 -12.85 30.72
N LEU A 450 -16.15 -12.57 30.04
CA LEU A 450 -16.13 -12.16 28.63
C LEU A 450 -15.58 -13.32 27.79
N LYS A 451 -16.38 -13.80 26.84
CA LYS A 451 -15.98 -14.82 25.87
C LYS A 451 -15.92 -14.22 24.47
N ILE A 452 -14.74 -14.21 23.86
CA ILE A 452 -14.53 -13.77 22.47
C ILE A 452 -14.27 -15.01 21.62
N THR A 453 -15.21 -15.30 20.72
CA THR A 453 -15.14 -16.50 19.88
C THR A 453 -14.52 -16.22 18.51
N SER A 454 -14.79 -15.03 17.94
CA SER A 454 -14.21 -14.51 16.70
C SER A 454 -14.44 -12.98 16.61
N GLY A 455 -13.68 -12.26 15.78
CA GLY A 455 -13.87 -10.82 15.50
C GLY A 455 -12.56 -10.00 15.45
N THR A 456 -12.66 -8.72 15.09
CA THR A 456 -11.56 -7.73 15.12
C THR A 456 -11.79 -6.75 16.27
N TYR A 457 -10.79 -6.56 17.13
CA TYR A 457 -10.87 -5.74 18.33
C TYR A 457 -9.76 -4.69 18.37
N ASN A 458 -10.16 -3.41 18.36
CA ASN A 458 -9.27 -2.26 18.23
C ASN A 458 -9.13 -1.41 19.51
N GLY A 459 -9.82 -1.71 20.61
CA GLY A 459 -9.61 -1.00 21.89
C GLY A 459 -8.87 -1.81 22.93
N SER A 460 -8.94 -1.39 24.20
CA SER A 460 -8.28 -2.03 25.34
C SER A 460 -9.26 -2.82 26.22
N PHE A 461 -8.74 -3.76 27.02
CA PHE A 461 -9.53 -4.55 27.98
C PHE A 461 -9.27 -4.06 29.41
N ASN A 462 -10.28 -3.48 30.05
CA ASN A 462 -10.26 -3.12 31.47
C ASN A 462 -10.95 -4.20 32.30
N LEU A 463 -10.20 -5.24 32.66
CA LEU A 463 -10.70 -6.36 33.46
C LEU A 463 -10.54 -6.07 34.96
N ALA A 464 -11.64 -5.94 35.70
CA ALA A 464 -11.58 -5.88 37.16
C ALA A 464 -11.06 -7.20 37.75
N SER A 465 -10.41 -7.13 38.92
CA SER A 465 -9.87 -8.31 39.61
C SER A 465 -10.96 -9.37 39.85
N GLY A 466 -10.81 -10.56 39.27
CA GLY A 466 -11.78 -11.66 39.32
C GLY A 466 -12.56 -11.91 38.03
N ALA A 467 -12.53 -10.96 37.07
CA ALA A 467 -13.12 -11.15 35.75
C ALA A 467 -12.46 -12.31 35.01
N LYS A 468 -13.24 -13.05 34.22
CA LYS A 468 -12.75 -14.15 33.37
C LYS A 468 -12.80 -13.74 31.91
N LEU A 469 -11.67 -13.72 31.23
CA LEU A 469 -11.58 -13.53 29.78
C LEU A 469 -11.21 -14.86 29.12
N SER A 470 -11.94 -15.26 28.08
CA SER A 470 -11.62 -16.42 27.24
C SER A 470 -11.66 -16.01 25.77
N ILE A 471 -10.50 -16.07 25.11
CA ILE A 471 -10.33 -15.78 23.69
C ILE A 471 -10.08 -17.11 22.96
N THR A 472 -10.91 -17.44 21.97
CA THR A 472 -10.74 -18.65 21.13
C THR A 472 -10.04 -18.33 19.81
N SER A 473 -10.43 -17.23 19.16
CA SER A 473 -9.79 -16.68 17.95
C SER A 473 -10.14 -15.20 17.81
N GLY A 474 -9.30 -14.42 17.13
CA GLY A 474 -9.57 -13.00 16.86
C GLY A 474 -8.31 -12.19 16.48
N ILE A 475 -8.54 -10.97 16.02
CA ILE A 475 -7.49 -9.99 15.67
C ILE A 475 -7.54 -8.85 16.69
N PHE A 476 -6.41 -8.53 17.33
CA PHE A 476 -6.33 -7.61 18.46
C PHE A 476 -5.25 -6.54 18.25
N ARG A 477 -5.49 -5.27 18.59
CA ARG A 477 -4.41 -4.26 18.58
C ARG A 477 -3.43 -4.38 19.75
N THR A 478 -3.91 -4.84 20.90
CA THR A 478 -3.10 -5.02 22.11
C THR A 478 -2.76 -6.49 22.29
N ASN A 479 -1.55 -6.79 22.76
CA ASN A 479 -1.08 -8.15 22.99
C ASN A 479 -2.01 -8.92 23.94
N PRO A 480 -2.73 -9.97 23.47
CA PRO A 480 -3.64 -10.73 24.31
C PRO A 480 -2.93 -11.84 25.10
N ALA A 481 -1.59 -11.96 25.04
CA ALA A 481 -0.83 -13.09 25.58
C ALA A 481 -1.14 -13.42 27.05
N ALA A 482 -1.42 -12.43 27.89
CA ALA A 482 -1.78 -12.65 29.29
C ALA A 482 -3.14 -13.36 29.50
N TYR A 483 -3.94 -13.48 28.43
CA TYR A 483 -5.34 -13.93 28.47
C TYR A 483 -5.64 -15.10 27.52
N LEU A 484 -4.61 -15.69 26.92
CA LEU A 484 -4.77 -16.83 26.00
C LEU A 484 -5.14 -18.10 26.76
N ALA A 485 -6.04 -18.89 26.18
CA ALA A 485 -6.29 -20.25 26.66
C ALA A 485 -5.06 -21.14 26.40
N ALA A 486 -4.81 -22.12 27.27
CA ALA A 486 -3.73 -23.08 27.09
C ALA A 486 -3.80 -23.73 25.69
N GLY A 487 -2.69 -23.70 24.95
CA GLY A 487 -2.62 -24.19 23.56
C GLY A 487 -3.00 -23.17 22.48
N SER A 488 -3.35 -21.94 22.84
CA SER A 488 -3.52 -20.83 21.88
C SER A 488 -2.23 -20.02 21.79
N GLN A 489 -1.89 -19.55 20.59
CA GLN A 489 -0.75 -18.64 20.37
C GLN A 489 -1.25 -17.33 19.76
N SER A 490 -0.69 -16.20 20.18
CA SER A 490 -0.88 -14.91 19.53
C SER A 490 0.32 -14.60 18.64
N PHE A 491 0.08 -14.35 17.36
CA PHE A 491 1.08 -13.92 16.38
C PHE A 491 0.97 -12.42 16.17
N TYR A 492 2.05 -11.67 16.36
CA TYR A 492 2.07 -10.25 15.98
C TYR A 492 2.40 -10.15 14.49
N ASP A 493 1.43 -9.65 13.72
CA ASP A 493 1.61 -9.29 12.32
C ASP A 493 2.16 -7.86 12.26
N ALA A 494 3.43 -7.76 11.85
CA ALA A 494 4.14 -6.49 11.77
C ALA A 494 3.60 -5.57 10.65
N GLU A 495 2.99 -6.13 9.60
CA GLU A 495 2.44 -5.35 8.49
C GLU A 495 1.13 -4.66 8.91
N THR A 496 0.27 -5.38 9.65
CA THR A 496 -1.01 -4.82 10.12
C THR A 496 -0.93 -4.15 11.49
N GLY A 497 0.13 -4.43 12.26
CA GLY A 497 0.26 -3.98 13.66
C GLY A 497 -0.73 -4.68 14.60
N LEU A 498 -1.20 -5.89 14.25
CA LEU A 498 -2.25 -6.62 14.96
C LEU A 498 -1.73 -7.96 15.49
N TYR A 499 -2.24 -8.38 16.65
CA TYR A 499 -2.06 -9.69 17.23
C TYR A 499 -3.18 -10.62 16.77
N ILE A 500 -2.84 -11.71 16.07
CA ILE A 500 -3.78 -12.73 15.62
C ILE A 500 -3.70 -13.92 16.56
N VAL A 501 -4.81 -14.29 17.19
CA VAL A 501 -4.87 -15.45 18.09
C VAL A 501 -5.39 -16.66 17.34
N TYR A 502 -4.57 -17.72 17.28
CA TYR A 502 -4.95 -19.01 16.73
C TYR A 502 -5.06 -20.06 17.83
N SER A 503 -6.13 -20.87 17.78
CA SER A 503 -6.24 -22.14 18.50
C SER A 503 -6.21 -23.29 17.49
N GLY A 504 -5.51 -24.39 17.79
CA GLY A 504 -5.39 -25.56 16.89
C GLY A 504 -3.95 -26.04 16.65
N ASN A 505 -3.77 -26.96 15.71
CA ASN A 505 -2.48 -27.51 15.30
C ASN A 505 -1.74 -26.56 14.33
N VAL A 506 -0.41 -26.70 14.23
CA VAL A 506 0.46 -25.80 13.44
C VAL A 506 0.82 -26.39 12.09
N ALA A 507 1.03 -27.70 12.03
CA ALA A 507 1.49 -28.38 10.84
C ALA A 507 0.83 -29.75 10.73
N SER A 508 0.84 -30.31 9.52
CA SER A 508 0.38 -31.68 9.27
C SER A 508 1.43 -32.47 8.50
N PHE A 509 1.49 -33.78 8.76
CA PHE A 509 2.36 -34.72 8.06
C PHE A 509 1.64 -36.08 7.96
N GLY A 510 1.58 -36.65 6.76
CA GLY A 510 0.91 -37.94 6.53
C GLY A 510 -0.57 -37.97 6.94
N GLY A 511 -1.25 -36.81 6.93
CA GLY A 511 -2.64 -36.66 7.38
C GLY A 511 -2.83 -36.55 8.91
N ALA A 512 -1.76 -36.67 9.70
CA ALA A 512 -1.78 -36.35 11.13
C ALA A 512 -1.45 -34.87 11.34
N GLU A 513 -2.12 -34.23 12.29
CA GLU A 513 -1.86 -32.84 12.67
C GLU A 513 -1.05 -32.78 13.97
N TYR A 514 -0.15 -31.81 14.07
CA TYR A 514 0.82 -31.67 15.16
C TYR A 514 0.71 -30.29 15.82
N ALA A 515 0.90 -30.25 17.14
CA ALA A 515 0.76 -29.01 17.90
C ALA A 515 1.91 -28.03 17.61
N THR A 516 3.09 -28.55 17.26
CA THR A 516 4.27 -27.75 16.90
C THR A 516 4.88 -28.20 15.57
N LEU A 517 5.62 -27.29 14.91
CA LEU A 517 6.39 -27.62 13.72
C LEU A 517 7.51 -28.65 14.02
N ALA A 518 8.14 -28.55 15.20
CA ALA A 518 9.18 -29.48 15.62
C ALA A 518 8.68 -30.92 15.72
N GLU A 519 7.47 -31.13 16.26
CA GLU A 519 6.82 -32.45 16.32
C GLU A 519 6.52 -33.02 14.92
N ALA A 520 6.00 -32.20 14.00
CA ALA A 520 5.72 -32.62 12.63
C ALA A 520 6.99 -33.03 11.88
N ILE A 521 8.07 -32.24 12.01
CA ILE A 521 9.36 -32.53 11.38
C ILE A 521 10.01 -33.77 12.02
N ALA A 522 9.90 -33.95 13.33
CA ALA A 522 10.38 -35.16 13.99
C ALA A 522 9.64 -36.42 13.49
N ALA A 523 8.33 -36.33 13.27
CA ALA A 523 7.54 -37.41 12.69
C ALA A 523 7.95 -37.71 11.23
N ALA A 524 8.20 -36.68 10.41
CA ALA A 524 8.70 -36.84 9.05
C ALA A 524 10.09 -37.51 9.03
N ASN A 525 11.01 -37.07 9.90
CA ASN A 525 12.31 -37.69 10.07
C ASN A 525 12.21 -39.18 10.44
N ALA A 526 11.27 -39.55 11.30
CA ALA A 526 11.11 -40.94 11.76
C ALA A 526 10.72 -41.92 10.64
N VAL A 527 10.14 -41.44 9.54
CA VAL A 527 9.76 -42.27 8.37
C VAL A 527 10.64 -42.06 7.15
N GLY A 528 11.74 -41.30 7.29
CA GLY A 528 12.72 -41.06 6.22
C GLY A 528 12.43 -39.87 5.31
N GLY A 529 11.54 -38.95 5.72
CA GLY A 529 11.24 -37.71 5.01
C GLY A 529 9.79 -37.59 4.52
N GLY A 530 9.53 -36.56 3.73
CA GLY A 530 8.22 -36.29 3.10
C GLY A 530 7.79 -34.83 3.20
N GLU A 531 6.53 -34.58 2.84
CA GLU A 531 5.94 -33.24 2.82
C GLU A 531 5.26 -32.91 4.16
N VAL A 532 5.65 -31.81 4.78
CA VAL A 532 5.04 -31.25 5.99
C VAL A 532 4.34 -29.95 5.60
N SER A 533 3.01 -29.95 5.64
CA SER A 533 2.22 -28.76 5.29
C SER A 533 1.98 -27.90 6.53
N LEU A 534 2.38 -26.64 6.48
CA LEU A 534 2.01 -25.65 7.48
C LEU A 534 0.51 -25.36 7.37
N LEU A 535 -0.16 -25.32 8.51
CA LEU A 535 -1.60 -25.00 8.60
C LEU A 535 -1.82 -23.53 9.01
N ARG A 536 -0.77 -22.87 9.51
CA ARG A 536 -0.74 -21.46 9.94
C ARG A 536 0.69 -21.00 10.24
N SER A 537 0.88 -19.69 10.38
CA SER A 537 2.11 -19.10 10.93
C SER A 537 2.39 -19.60 12.35
N THR A 538 3.67 -19.76 12.70
CA THR A 538 4.09 -20.35 13.98
C THR A 538 5.38 -19.74 14.50
N TYR A 539 5.57 -19.87 15.82
CA TYR A 539 6.85 -19.64 16.45
C TYR A 539 7.65 -20.92 16.63
N VAL A 540 8.97 -20.78 16.62
CA VAL A 540 9.93 -21.83 16.95
C VAL A 540 10.54 -21.52 18.32
N SER A 541 10.34 -22.43 19.28
CA SER A 541 10.85 -22.33 20.66
C SER A 541 12.08 -23.18 20.93
N GLU A 542 12.49 -24.02 19.98
CA GLU A 542 13.65 -24.92 20.09
C GLU A 542 14.33 -25.14 18.73
N GLN A 543 15.53 -25.70 18.72
CA GLN A 543 16.20 -26.03 17.45
C GLN A 543 15.47 -27.18 16.76
N ILE A 544 15.10 -26.99 15.49
CA ILE A 544 14.47 -28.01 14.65
C ILE A 544 15.56 -28.79 13.91
N GLY A 545 15.72 -30.07 14.23
CA GLY A 545 16.62 -30.98 13.53
C GLY A 545 15.97 -31.57 12.27
N VAL A 546 16.63 -31.44 11.12
CA VAL A 546 16.24 -32.06 9.84
C VAL A 546 17.27 -33.12 9.48
N SER A 547 16.91 -34.40 9.59
CA SER A 547 17.81 -35.53 9.36
C SER A 547 17.39 -36.43 8.18
N SER A 548 16.41 -36.00 7.41
CA SER A 548 15.88 -36.67 6.21
C SER A 548 15.44 -35.64 5.16
N ASN A 549 14.98 -36.09 3.99
CA ASN A 549 14.51 -35.18 2.95
C ASN A 549 13.09 -34.69 3.25
N ILE A 550 12.95 -33.44 3.67
CA ILE A 550 11.68 -32.83 4.07
C ILE A 550 11.38 -31.64 3.18
N THR A 551 10.14 -31.57 2.69
CA THR A 551 9.58 -30.39 2.03
C THR A 551 8.58 -29.74 2.97
N LEU A 552 8.81 -28.47 3.35
CA LEU A 552 7.81 -27.65 4.03
C LEU A 552 7.01 -26.92 2.96
N THR A 553 5.67 -26.97 3.05
CA THR A 553 4.77 -26.28 2.11
C THR A 553 3.81 -25.33 2.83
N GLY A 554 3.46 -24.22 2.19
CA GLY A 554 2.36 -23.33 2.57
C GLY A 554 2.78 -21.86 2.69
N ASP A 555 1.84 -20.93 2.55
CA ASP A 555 2.12 -19.49 2.54
C ASP A 555 2.02 -18.90 3.95
N TYR A 556 2.98 -19.25 4.81
CA TYR A 556 2.96 -18.93 6.24
C TYR A 556 4.33 -18.49 6.78
N ILE A 557 4.31 -17.79 7.92
CA ILE A 557 5.50 -17.28 8.59
C ILE A 557 5.95 -18.25 9.69
N ILE A 558 7.21 -18.69 9.64
CA ILE A 558 7.90 -19.37 10.74
C ILE A 558 8.83 -18.36 11.39
N SER A 559 8.49 -17.89 12.57
CA SER A 559 9.27 -16.86 13.29
C SER A 559 9.95 -17.42 14.53
N ARG A 560 11.05 -16.80 14.93
CA ARG A 560 11.67 -17.02 16.24
C ARG A 560 10.73 -16.56 17.35
N ALA A 561 10.53 -17.37 18.40
CA ALA A 561 9.67 -16.99 19.53
C ALA A 561 10.19 -15.71 20.23
N LYS A 562 9.32 -14.70 20.38
CA LYS A 562 9.55 -13.44 21.13
C LYS A 562 8.88 -13.50 22.50
N ALA A 563 9.42 -12.77 23.48
CA ALA A 563 8.76 -12.57 24.77
C ALA A 563 7.31 -12.07 24.57
N PRO A 564 6.33 -12.58 25.35
CA PRO A 564 6.50 -13.33 26.60
C PRO A 564 6.50 -14.86 26.46
N LEU A 565 6.35 -15.42 25.25
CA LEU A 565 6.05 -16.86 25.08
C LEU A 565 7.24 -17.77 25.42
N GLU A 566 8.47 -17.43 24.98
CA GLU A 566 9.77 -18.00 25.36
C GLU A 566 10.84 -17.35 24.46
N ASN A 567 11.93 -16.79 25.01
CA ASN A 567 12.98 -16.11 24.21
C ASN A 567 13.94 -17.12 23.57
N TYR A 568 13.49 -17.82 22.51
CA TYR A 568 14.39 -18.73 21.79
C TYR A 568 15.37 -17.95 20.91
N THR A 569 16.60 -17.77 21.38
CA THR A 569 17.64 -17.03 20.64
C THR A 569 18.59 -17.94 19.85
N GLY A 570 18.42 -19.26 19.89
CA GLY A 570 19.34 -20.22 19.26
C GLY A 570 19.19 -20.37 17.74
N THR A 571 19.63 -21.51 17.20
CA THR A 571 19.55 -21.81 15.77
C THR A 571 18.19 -22.40 15.37
N LEU A 572 17.46 -21.84 14.40
CA LEU A 572 16.11 -22.33 14.05
C LEU A 572 16.15 -23.74 13.43
N PHE A 573 16.93 -23.93 12.35
CA PHE A 573 17.04 -25.20 11.64
C PHE A 573 18.47 -25.74 11.64
N ASN A 574 18.62 -27.02 11.92
CA ASN A 574 19.87 -27.78 11.77
C ASN A 574 19.66 -28.91 10.75
N VAL A 575 20.20 -28.73 9.54
CA VAL A 575 20.05 -29.67 8.43
C VAL A 575 21.27 -30.58 8.36
N ALA A 576 21.09 -31.85 8.71
CA ALA A 576 22.16 -32.83 8.79
C ALA A 576 22.74 -33.19 7.42
N ALA A 577 23.98 -33.68 7.40
CA ALA A 577 24.61 -34.17 6.18
C ALA A 577 23.78 -35.28 5.51
N GLY A 578 23.55 -35.15 4.21
CA GLY A 578 22.71 -36.07 3.42
C GLY A 578 21.19 -35.82 3.51
N ALA A 579 20.74 -34.90 4.37
CA ALA A 579 19.35 -34.46 4.41
C ALA A 579 19.12 -33.27 3.46
N THR A 580 17.87 -33.06 3.05
CA THR A 580 17.44 -31.90 2.27
C THR A 580 16.25 -31.25 2.93
N LEU A 581 16.29 -29.94 3.18
CA LEU A 581 15.15 -29.14 3.58
C LEU A 581 14.73 -28.26 2.40
N THR A 582 13.56 -28.53 1.83
CA THR A 582 12.96 -27.65 0.81
C THR A 582 11.90 -26.78 1.46
N LEU A 583 11.98 -25.47 1.27
CA LEU A 583 10.93 -24.52 1.65
C LEU A 583 10.20 -24.11 0.37
N ASP A 584 8.89 -24.37 0.31
CA ASP A 584 8.09 -24.21 -0.91
C ASP A 584 6.75 -23.52 -0.63
N GLY A 585 6.28 -22.73 -1.59
CA GLY A 585 4.95 -22.13 -1.60
C GLY A 585 4.77 -20.88 -0.73
N GLY A 586 5.71 -19.93 -0.75
CA GLY A 586 5.55 -18.63 -0.09
C GLY A 586 6.06 -18.58 1.37
N ILE A 587 6.71 -19.64 1.86
CA ILE A 587 7.14 -19.69 3.27
C ILE A 587 8.10 -18.53 3.60
N THR A 588 7.79 -17.80 4.66
CA THR A 588 8.67 -16.80 5.23
C THR A 588 9.32 -17.30 6.52
N ILE A 589 10.65 -17.30 6.58
CA ILE A 589 11.44 -17.62 7.77
C ILE A 589 11.94 -16.30 8.35
N ASP A 590 11.40 -15.95 9.51
CA ASP A 590 11.63 -14.66 10.15
C ASP A 590 12.48 -14.82 11.42
N GLY A 591 13.61 -14.12 11.47
CA GLY A 591 14.53 -14.11 12.60
C GLY A 591 13.99 -13.47 13.88
N GLY A 592 12.81 -12.85 13.83
CA GLY A 592 12.04 -12.31 14.97
C GLY A 592 12.46 -10.91 15.41
N ASN A 593 13.27 -10.20 14.62
CA ASN A 593 13.75 -8.87 14.95
C ASN A 593 13.66 -7.95 13.74
N ASN A 594 12.61 -7.11 13.72
CA ASN A 594 12.54 -6.02 12.77
C ASN A 594 13.60 -5.00 13.16
N TRP A 595 14.53 -4.71 12.26
CA TRP A 595 15.55 -3.70 12.51
C TRP A 595 15.45 -2.63 11.43
N VAL A 596 15.64 -1.38 11.84
CA VAL A 596 15.60 -0.24 10.92
C VAL A 596 17.03 0.19 10.66
N LEU A 597 17.40 0.19 9.39
CA LEU A 597 18.60 0.87 8.94
C LEU A 597 18.33 2.38 8.90
N ASP A 598 19.13 3.15 9.61
CA ASP A 598 19.18 4.59 9.44
C ASP A 598 19.98 4.91 8.17
N GLU A 599 19.32 4.80 7.01
CA GLU A 599 19.92 5.09 5.71
C GLU A 599 20.49 6.50 5.65
N GLU A 600 19.86 7.48 6.31
CA GLU A 600 20.35 8.86 6.35
C GLU A 600 21.68 8.95 7.11
N LYS A 601 21.87 8.19 8.21
CA LYS A 601 23.19 8.06 8.85
C LYS A 601 24.20 7.33 7.97
N VAL A 602 23.79 6.26 7.30
CA VAL A 602 24.66 5.53 6.36
C VAL A 602 25.11 6.48 5.23
N LYS A 603 24.20 7.28 4.69
CA LYS A 603 24.46 8.28 3.65
C LYS A 603 25.26 9.47 4.17
N ALA A 604 24.97 9.98 5.36
CA ALA A 604 25.70 11.11 5.95
C ALA A 604 27.16 10.75 6.28
N GLU A 605 27.38 9.53 6.76
CA GLU A 605 28.72 9.00 7.03
C GLU A 605 29.42 8.42 5.78
N TRP A 606 28.83 8.55 4.58
CA TRP A 606 29.58 8.34 3.33
C TRP A 606 30.82 9.24 3.23
N HIS A 607 30.85 10.35 3.98
CA HIS A 607 31.89 11.36 3.86
C HIS A 607 32.84 11.45 5.06
N ASP A 608 32.45 10.93 6.24
CA ASP A 608 33.24 11.05 7.47
C ASP A 608 33.67 9.67 7.98
N ASP A 609 34.95 9.56 8.37
CA ASP A 609 35.66 8.35 8.82
C ASP A 609 35.17 7.79 10.19
N ALA A 610 33.88 7.95 10.51
CA ALA A 610 33.30 7.73 11.82
C ALA A 610 33.16 6.23 12.17
N THR A 611 34.11 5.75 12.97
CA THR A 611 34.25 4.35 13.41
C THR A 611 33.25 3.87 14.49
N SER A 612 32.16 4.59 14.79
CA SER A 612 31.39 4.28 16.02
C SER A 612 29.87 4.48 15.97
N GLY A 613 29.27 4.77 14.82
CA GLY A 613 27.81 4.91 14.70
C GLY A 613 27.03 3.61 14.97
N THR A 614 25.82 3.77 15.53
CA THR A 614 24.77 2.74 15.53
C THR A 614 23.86 3.03 14.33
N TYR A 615 24.10 2.36 13.20
CA TYR A 615 23.31 2.50 11.96
C TYR A 615 22.04 1.69 11.98
N VAL A 616 22.05 0.59 12.74
CA VAL A 616 20.91 -0.29 12.86
C VAL A 616 20.32 -0.15 14.24
N THR A 617 19.05 0.22 14.29
CA THR A 617 18.27 0.23 15.51
C THR A 617 17.38 -1.02 15.49
N PRO A 618 17.69 -2.07 16.29
CA PRO A 618 16.78 -3.19 16.42
C PRO A 618 15.48 -2.74 17.09
N GLU A 619 14.37 -3.42 16.81
CA GLU A 619 13.11 -3.21 17.51
C GLU A 619 13.32 -3.38 19.03
N THR A 620 12.78 -2.44 19.81
CA THR A 620 12.78 -2.53 21.27
C THR A 620 12.18 -3.87 21.70
N ASP A 621 12.88 -4.58 22.59
CA ASP A 621 12.50 -5.90 23.11
C ASP A 621 12.56 -7.08 22.11
N ALA A 622 13.07 -6.89 20.89
CA ALA A 622 13.30 -8.01 19.98
C ALA A 622 14.54 -8.83 20.40
N PRO A 623 14.47 -10.18 20.32
CA PRO A 623 15.60 -11.04 20.68
C PRO A 623 16.80 -10.76 19.77
N VAL A 624 17.99 -10.60 20.36
CA VAL A 624 19.25 -10.69 19.63
C VAL A 624 19.57 -12.16 19.47
N ALA A 625 19.64 -12.65 18.23
CA ALA A 625 19.91 -14.05 17.96
C ALA A 625 21.31 -14.46 18.43
N THR A 626 21.37 -15.53 19.21
CA THR A 626 22.57 -16.24 19.68
C THR A 626 22.87 -17.50 18.84
N GLY A 627 22.15 -17.70 17.74
CA GLY A 627 22.40 -18.75 16.74
C GLY A 627 21.95 -18.33 15.33
N HIS A 628 22.22 -19.19 14.35
CA HIS A 628 21.88 -18.97 12.93
C HIS A 628 20.37 -19.14 12.67
N MET A 629 19.83 -18.72 11.53
CA MET A 629 18.51 -19.28 11.14
C MET A 629 18.70 -20.71 10.64
N PHE A 630 19.76 -20.94 9.87
CA PHE A 630 20.10 -22.24 9.31
C PHE A 630 21.55 -22.61 9.59
N TYR A 631 21.74 -23.80 10.15
CA TYR A 631 23.02 -24.51 10.18
C TYR A 631 22.93 -25.71 9.23
N VAL A 632 23.69 -25.69 8.13
CA VAL A 632 23.43 -26.54 6.95
C VAL A 632 24.63 -27.42 6.64
N ALA A 633 24.58 -28.68 7.05
CA ALA A 633 25.53 -29.73 6.62
C ALA A 633 25.00 -30.57 5.45
N GLY A 634 23.69 -30.54 5.19
CA GLY A 634 23.00 -31.14 4.04
C GLY A 634 22.64 -30.10 2.98
N ASN A 635 21.43 -30.19 2.42
CA ASN A 635 20.95 -29.26 1.40
C ASN A 635 19.78 -28.41 1.94
N VAL A 636 19.77 -27.12 1.65
CA VAL A 636 18.58 -26.27 1.77
C VAL A 636 18.20 -25.76 0.39
N VAL A 637 16.93 -25.91 0.03
CA VAL A 637 16.37 -25.40 -1.23
C VAL A 637 15.26 -24.41 -0.89
N LEU A 638 15.37 -23.18 -1.40
CA LEU A 638 14.39 -22.12 -1.29
C LEU A 638 13.63 -22.00 -2.62
N ASN A 639 12.34 -22.33 -2.62
CA ASN A 639 11.42 -22.15 -3.75
C ASN A 639 10.35 -21.14 -3.34
N ASP A 640 10.38 -19.93 -3.92
CA ASP A 640 9.44 -18.87 -3.53
C ASP A 640 9.39 -18.64 -2.01
N ALA A 641 10.54 -18.74 -1.34
CA ALA A 641 10.66 -18.64 0.11
C ALA A 641 11.47 -17.42 0.51
N ILE A 642 11.04 -16.73 1.57
CA ILE A 642 11.67 -15.51 2.07
C ILE A 642 12.41 -15.81 3.38
N VAL A 643 13.65 -15.36 3.50
CA VAL A 643 14.46 -15.50 4.72
C VAL A 643 14.92 -14.13 5.18
N GLN A 644 14.38 -13.66 6.32
CA GLN A 644 14.51 -12.26 6.72
C GLN A 644 14.61 -12.01 8.22
N ASN A 645 14.87 -10.75 8.57
CA ASN A 645 14.76 -10.20 9.93
C ASN A 645 15.63 -10.92 10.98
N GLN A 646 16.72 -11.55 10.55
CA GLN A 646 17.74 -12.02 11.49
C GLN A 646 18.56 -10.84 11.97
N TYR A 647 18.51 -10.54 13.26
CA TYR A 647 19.42 -9.61 13.91
C TYR A 647 20.33 -10.35 14.89
N SER A 648 21.63 -10.36 14.64
CA SER A 648 22.61 -11.03 15.51
C SER A 648 23.89 -10.23 15.68
N ALA A 649 24.55 -10.41 16.82
CA ALA A 649 25.94 -9.97 16.97
C ALA A 649 26.89 -10.83 16.12
N SER A 650 26.77 -12.16 16.18
CA SER A 650 27.82 -13.08 15.69
C SER A 650 27.36 -14.17 14.73
N TYR A 651 26.06 -14.30 14.50
CA TYR A 651 25.49 -15.36 13.68
C TYR A 651 24.85 -14.81 12.39
N SER A 652 25.02 -15.52 11.28
CA SER A 652 24.40 -15.21 9.99
C SER A 652 23.02 -15.83 9.84
N ALA A 653 22.25 -15.44 8.81
CA ALA A 653 21.03 -16.16 8.42
C ALA A 653 21.36 -17.63 8.09
N PHE A 654 22.37 -17.86 7.24
CA PHE A 654 22.87 -19.19 6.89
C PHE A 654 24.33 -19.38 7.30
N GLN A 655 24.62 -20.49 7.95
CA GLN A 655 25.97 -21.06 8.04
C GLN A 655 25.96 -22.44 7.39
N LEU A 656 26.60 -22.54 6.23
CA LEU A 656 26.84 -23.82 5.61
C LEU A 656 28.05 -24.49 6.27
N VAL A 657 28.08 -25.81 6.18
CA VAL A 657 29.15 -26.67 6.67
C VAL A 657 29.42 -27.70 5.59
N SER A 658 30.66 -27.84 5.16
CA SER A 658 31.04 -28.78 4.09
C SER A 658 30.48 -30.20 4.34
N PRO A 659 29.80 -30.83 3.36
CA PRO A 659 29.61 -30.43 1.96
C PRO A 659 28.26 -29.74 1.68
N GLY A 660 27.73 -28.96 2.62
CA GLY A 660 26.38 -28.43 2.55
C GLY A 660 26.13 -27.51 1.36
N VAL A 661 24.89 -27.54 0.86
CA VAL A 661 24.44 -26.79 -0.32
C VAL A 661 23.25 -25.90 0.02
N LEU A 662 23.27 -24.66 -0.45
CA LEU A 662 22.11 -23.76 -0.46
C LEU A 662 21.71 -23.49 -1.92
N THR A 663 20.45 -23.73 -2.28
CA THR A 663 19.90 -23.40 -3.60
C THR A 663 18.76 -22.43 -3.46
N MET A 664 18.80 -21.33 -4.20
CA MET A 664 17.73 -20.33 -4.32
C MET A 664 17.14 -20.38 -5.72
N ASN A 665 15.85 -20.66 -5.83
CA ASN A 665 15.11 -20.69 -7.09
C ASN A 665 14.23 -19.45 -7.24
N ASP A 666 13.46 -19.39 -8.33
CA ASP A 666 12.52 -18.29 -8.62
C ASP A 666 11.65 -17.93 -7.40
N GLY A 667 11.49 -16.63 -7.17
CA GLY A 667 10.79 -16.05 -6.02
C GLY A 667 11.53 -16.10 -4.67
N ALA A 668 12.62 -16.87 -4.54
CA ALA A 668 13.33 -17.00 -3.27
C ALA A 668 14.09 -15.71 -2.90
N LYS A 669 13.98 -15.28 -1.64
CA LYS A 669 14.63 -14.05 -1.15
C LYS A 669 15.43 -14.28 0.12
N ILE A 670 16.64 -13.71 0.18
CA ILE A 670 17.37 -13.49 1.45
C ILE A 670 17.48 -11.98 1.65
N THR A 671 16.66 -11.43 2.54
CA THR A 671 16.50 -9.99 2.66
C THR A 671 16.44 -9.50 4.10
N HIS A 672 16.78 -8.24 4.36
CA HIS A 672 16.62 -7.64 5.68
C HIS A 672 17.25 -8.46 6.82
N ASN A 673 18.42 -9.06 6.59
CA ASN A 673 19.22 -9.65 7.66
C ASN A 673 20.32 -8.69 8.10
N CYS A 674 20.57 -8.59 9.40
CA CYS A 674 21.59 -7.74 9.99
C CYS A 674 22.52 -8.54 10.92
N LYS A 675 23.83 -8.30 10.75
CA LYS A 675 24.85 -8.80 11.65
C LYS A 675 25.81 -7.71 12.08
N MET A 676 25.96 -7.54 13.39
CA MET A 676 26.78 -6.48 13.96
C MET A 676 28.29 -6.78 13.98
N ASN A 677 28.69 -8.01 13.62
CA ASN A 677 30.08 -8.39 13.39
C ASN A 677 30.27 -8.80 11.90
N ASN A 678 31.22 -9.70 11.61
CA ASN A 678 31.57 -10.13 10.25
C ASN A 678 30.54 -11.12 9.66
N ASN A 679 30.18 -11.01 8.36
CA ASN A 679 29.42 -11.97 7.54
C ASN A 679 27.91 -12.14 7.81
N VAL A 680 27.01 -11.47 7.09
CA VAL A 680 25.58 -11.35 7.45
C VAL A 680 24.67 -12.43 6.92
N ALA A 681 24.57 -12.56 5.60
CA ALA A 681 23.52 -13.36 4.99
C ALA A 681 23.92 -14.83 4.99
N VAL A 682 25.03 -15.16 4.31
CA VAL A 682 25.48 -16.54 4.11
C VAL A 682 26.97 -16.64 4.43
N ILE A 683 27.36 -17.71 5.12
CA ILE A 683 28.75 -18.11 5.33
C ILE A 683 28.99 -19.44 4.61
N LEU A 684 29.89 -19.43 3.63
CA LEU A 684 30.24 -20.60 2.81
C LEU A 684 31.65 -21.12 3.12
N PRO A 685 31.85 -22.15 3.96
CA PRO A 685 33.16 -22.73 4.17
C PRO A 685 33.66 -23.54 2.97
N ALA A 686 34.91 -24.01 3.03
CA ALA A 686 35.51 -24.85 1.99
C ALA A 686 34.66 -26.09 1.65
N GLY A 687 34.34 -26.27 0.37
CA GLY A 687 33.55 -27.40 -0.12
C GLY A 687 32.03 -27.29 0.11
N ALA A 688 31.53 -26.19 0.68
CA ALA A 688 30.11 -25.85 0.62
C ALA A 688 29.79 -25.15 -0.72
N GLU A 689 28.53 -25.21 -1.14
CA GLU A 689 28.06 -24.61 -2.40
C GLU A 689 26.83 -23.73 -2.16
N TRP A 690 26.78 -22.59 -2.84
CA TRP A 690 25.59 -21.74 -2.93
C TRP A 690 25.25 -21.53 -4.40
N ILE A 691 24.02 -21.87 -4.76
CA ILE A 691 23.48 -21.72 -6.10
C ILE A 691 22.34 -20.70 -6.04
N ILE A 692 22.44 -19.62 -6.80
CA ILE A 692 21.38 -18.61 -7.00
C ILE A 692 20.90 -18.77 -8.44
N ASN A 693 19.64 -19.13 -8.67
CA ASN A 693 19.09 -19.27 -10.02
C ASN A 693 18.26 -18.03 -10.40
N GLU A 694 17.83 -17.97 -11.66
CA GLU A 694 16.93 -16.95 -12.19
C GLU A 694 15.70 -16.73 -11.28
N GLY A 695 15.36 -15.46 -11.05
CA GLY A 695 14.25 -15.04 -10.21
C GLY A 695 14.52 -15.00 -8.69
N ALA A 696 15.68 -15.47 -8.23
CA ALA A 696 16.10 -15.36 -6.84
C ALA A 696 16.70 -13.97 -6.52
N GLU A 697 16.53 -13.48 -5.29
CA GLU A 697 16.95 -12.15 -4.85
C GLU A 697 17.73 -12.19 -3.53
N VAL A 698 18.83 -11.43 -3.45
CA VAL A 698 19.55 -11.17 -2.20
C VAL A 698 19.68 -9.67 -1.98
N SER A 699 18.93 -9.11 -1.03
CA SER A 699 18.81 -7.66 -0.92
C SER A 699 18.72 -7.10 0.49
N HIS A 700 19.01 -5.80 0.67
CA HIS A 700 18.78 -5.09 1.94
C HIS A 700 19.41 -5.73 3.18
N ASN A 701 20.49 -6.52 3.01
CA ASN A 701 21.22 -7.11 4.13
C ASN A 701 22.29 -6.13 4.63
N PHE A 702 22.49 -6.04 5.95
CA PHE A 702 23.44 -5.12 6.58
C PHE A 702 24.52 -5.83 7.42
N ALA A 703 25.80 -5.61 7.09
CA ALA A 703 26.96 -6.07 7.86
C ALA A 703 27.65 -4.89 8.52
N LYS A 704 27.98 -5.02 9.81
CA LYS A 704 28.90 -4.07 10.43
C LYS A 704 30.36 -4.50 10.34
N GLY A 705 30.72 -5.76 10.09
CA GLY A 705 32.13 -6.23 10.03
C GLY A 705 32.59 -6.74 8.65
N ASN A 706 33.75 -7.42 8.59
CA ASN A 706 34.29 -7.96 7.33
C ASN A 706 33.21 -8.76 6.56
N GLY A 707 32.92 -8.36 5.32
CA GLY A 707 32.04 -9.07 4.40
C GLY A 707 30.52 -8.87 4.58
N GLY A 708 29.85 -8.30 3.57
CA GLY A 708 28.38 -8.18 3.46
C GLY A 708 27.69 -9.52 3.17
N LEU A 709 28.25 -10.25 2.22
CA LEU A 709 27.87 -11.56 1.68
C LEU A 709 29.17 -12.38 1.54
N VAL A 710 29.37 -13.42 2.35
CA VAL A 710 30.74 -13.97 2.50
C VAL A 710 30.87 -15.37 1.95
N THR A 711 31.76 -15.50 0.97
CA THR A 711 32.27 -16.78 0.51
C THR A 711 33.62 -17.06 1.18
N THR A 712 33.65 -17.98 2.15
CA THR A 712 34.86 -18.37 2.91
C THR A 712 35.43 -19.70 2.42
N ASN A 713 35.83 -19.78 1.15
CA ASN A 713 36.41 -20.95 0.44
C ASN A 713 35.41 -21.90 -0.25
N GLY A 714 34.09 -21.64 -0.19
CA GLY A 714 33.08 -22.42 -0.93
C GLY A 714 32.94 -22.00 -2.39
N ASN A 715 32.04 -22.66 -3.13
CA ASN A 715 31.66 -22.25 -4.48
C ASN A 715 30.36 -21.45 -4.44
N LEU A 716 30.33 -20.28 -5.09
CA LEU A 716 29.11 -19.54 -5.38
C LEU A 716 28.88 -19.57 -6.88
N THR A 717 27.74 -20.14 -7.30
CA THR A 717 27.29 -20.15 -8.67
C THR A 717 25.99 -19.36 -8.76
N MET A 718 25.99 -18.33 -9.59
CA MET A 718 24.79 -17.55 -9.89
C MET A 718 24.42 -17.84 -11.35
N ASN A 719 23.20 -18.31 -11.59
CA ASN A 719 22.62 -18.69 -12.88
C ASN A 719 21.37 -17.83 -13.14
N GLY A 720 21.55 -16.51 -13.12
CA GLY A 720 20.48 -15.52 -13.02
C GLY A 720 20.34 -14.93 -11.62
N GLY A 721 19.20 -14.29 -11.40
CA GLY A 721 18.86 -13.67 -10.13
C GLY A 721 19.58 -12.34 -9.90
N GLU A 722 19.28 -11.73 -8.75
CA GLU A 722 19.71 -10.37 -8.43
C GLU A 722 20.34 -10.27 -7.05
N ILE A 723 21.37 -9.43 -6.93
CA ILE A 723 21.97 -9.06 -5.66
C ILE A 723 22.07 -7.54 -5.57
N HIS A 724 21.29 -6.91 -4.68
CA HIS A 724 21.23 -5.46 -4.64
C HIS A 724 20.93 -4.81 -3.29
N HIS A 725 21.26 -3.52 -3.16
CA HIS A 725 20.93 -2.74 -1.95
C HIS A 725 21.47 -3.34 -0.65
N ASN A 726 22.52 -4.15 -0.72
CA ASN A 726 23.17 -4.69 0.47
C ASN A 726 24.29 -3.76 0.93
N ILE A 727 24.51 -3.71 2.24
CA ILE A 727 25.40 -2.74 2.87
C ILE A 727 26.39 -3.47 3.77
N ASN A 728 27.68 -3.15 3.62
CA ASN A 728 28.73 -3.57 4.52
C ASN A 728 29.46 -2.35 5.09
N HIS A 729 29.52 -2.15 6.41
CA HIS A 729 29.92 -0.90 7.05
C HIS A 729 31.38 -0.84 7.56
N THR A 730 31.98 -1.90 8.12
CA THR A 730 33.36 -1.82 8.65
C THR A 730 34.24 -3.03 8.32
N GLY A 731 35.57 -2.82 8.33
CA GLY A 731 36.58 -3.86 8.12
C GLY A 731 37.26 -3.83 6.75
N SER A 732 37.78 -4.97 6.28
CA SER A 732 38.31 -5.15 4.92
C SER A 732 37.23 -5.05 3.82
N GLY A 733 35.98 -4.85 4.23
CA GLY A 733 35.03 -3.99 3.52
C GLY A 733 34.58 -4.43 2.14
N SER A 734 34.53 -5.72 1.84
CA SER A 734 33.90 -6.20 0.60
C SER A 734 32.46 -6.61 0.78
N PHE A 735 31.62 -6.30 -0.21
CA PHE A 735 30.27 -6.86 -0.21
C PHE A 735 30.36 -8.36 -0.48
N LEU A 736 31.02 -8.76 -1.57
CA LEU A 736 31.32 -10.15 -1.87
C LEU A 736 32.79 -10.44 -1.58
N MET A 737 33.07 -11.28 -0.59
CA MET A 737 34.44 -11.63 -0.22
C MET A 737 34.70 -13.10 -0.54
N MET A 738 35.78 -13.39 -1.25
CA MET A 738 36.31 -14.74 -1.49
C MET A 738 37.59 -14.94 -0.69
N TYR A 739 37.52 -15.74 0.37
CA TYR A 739 38.71 -16.28 1.03
C TYR A 739 39.07 -17.65 0.42
N GLY A 740 40.36 -17.89 0.13
CA GLY A 740 40.92 -19.16 -0.37
C GLY A 740 40.37 -19.66 -1.71
N ALA A 741 40.60 -20.95 -2.01
CA ALA A 741 40.46 -21.54 -3.36
C ALA A 741 39.01 -21.79 -3.84
N GLY A 742 38.04 -20.99 -3.36
CA GLY A 742 36.66 -21.04 -3.83
C GLY A 742 36.51 -20.51 -5.26
N ASN A 743 35.42 -20.89 -5.92
CA ASN A 743 35.06 -20.35 -7.24
C ASN A 743 33.81 -19.48 -7.14
N LEU A 744 33.82 -18.35 -7.84
CA LEU A 744 32.66 -17.51 -8.08
C LEU A 744 32.33 -17.60 -9.56
N THR A 745 31.18 -18.17 -9.89
CA THR A 745 30.67 -18.22 -11.26
C THR A 745 29.40 -17.39 -11.34
N ILE A 746 29.36 -16.40 -12.23
CA ILE A 746 28.22 -15.52 -12.45
C ILE A 746 27.78 -15.71 -13.90
N ASN A 747 26.62 -16.30 -14.12
CA ASN A 747 26.02 -16.55 -15.41
C ASN A 747 24.74 -15.72 -15.52
N ASP A 748 24.74 -14.65 -16.33
CA ASP A 748 23.56 -13.83 -16.59
C ASP A 748 22.89 -13.23 -15.34
N CYS A 749 23.68 -12.77 -14.36
CA CYS A 749 23.15 -12.23 -13.10
C CYS A 749 23.34 -10.72 -13.02
N TYR A 750 22.46 -10.06 -12.25
CA TYR A 750 22.51 -8.63 -12.05
C TYR A 750 22.92 -8.28 -10.61
N VAL A 751 24.09 -7.67 -10.45
CA VAL A 751 24.61 -7.25 -9.14
C VAL A 751 24.68 -5.73 -9.13
N HIS A 752 23.82 -5.07 -8.36
CA HIS A 752 23.72 -3.61 -8.45
C HIS A 752 23.41 -2.88 -7.15
N HIS A 753 23.75 -1.60 -7.07
CA HIS A 753 23.37 -0.74 -5.94
C HIS A 753 23.83 -1.29 -4.57
N ASN A 754 24.89 -2.09 -4.53
CA ASN A 754 25.47 -2.57 -3.27
C ASN A 754 26.52 -1.58 -2.76
N LEU A 755 26.69 -1.54 -1.45
CA LEU A 755 27.49 -0.53 -0.78
C LEU A 755 28.48 -1.17 0.19
N ALA A 756 29.77 -0.95 -0.05
CA ALA A 756 30.85 -1.56 0.68
C ALA A 756 31.79 -0.50 1.30
N PHE A 757 31.58 -0.21 2.59
CA PHE A 757 32.44 0.63 3.41
C PHE A 757 33.55 -0.20 4.07
N GLY A 758 34.78 0.29 4.04
CA GLY A 758 35.86 -0.36 4.78
C GLY A 758 37.16 0.43 4.79
N GLY A 759 37.94 0.25 5.86
CA GLY A 759 39.27 0.81 6.00
C GLY A 759 40.26 0.12 5.06
N GLY A 760 40.90 0.89 4.17
CA GLY A 760 42.06 0.49 3.33
C GLY A 760 41.83 -0.55 2.23
N TRP A 761 40.78 -1.39 2.32
CA TRP A 761 40.58 -2.55 1.42
C TRP A 761 39.18 -2.67 0.82
N GLY A 762 38.29 -1.71 1.10
CA GLY A 762 36.90 -1.82 0.66
C GLY A 762 36.80 -1.89 -0.87
N CYS A 763 36.11 -2.90 -1.38
CA CYS A 763 35.79 -3.08 -2.81
C CYS A 763 34.48 -3.88 -2.93
N THR A 764 33.75 -3.81 -4.04
CA THR A 764 32.49 -4.58 -4.14
C THR A 764 32.74 -6.09 -4.06
N ILE A 765 33.73 -6.59 -4.80
CA ILE A 765 34.19 -7.97 -4.81
C ILE A 765 35.68 -8.01 -4.44
N TYR A 766 36.03 -8.82 -3.44
CA TYR A 766 37.42 -9.05 -3.08
C TYR A 766 37.80 -10.53 -3.18
N ILE A 767 38.81 -10.82 -4.01
CA ILE A 767 39.47 -12.13 -4.06
C ILE A 767 40.74 -12.04 -3.21
N HIS A 768 40.69 -12.55 -1.98
CA HIS A 768 41.68 -12.28 -0.92
C HIS A 768 43.05 -12.93 -1.15
N SER A 769 44.14 -12.26 -0.73
CA SER A 769 45.54 -12.72 -0.84
C SER A 769 45.78 -14.07 -0.19
N GLY A 770 46.44 -14.97 -0.93
CA GLY A 770 46.70 -16.37 -0.53
C GLY A 770 45.73 -17.39 -1.13
N SER A 771 44.88 -16.98 -2.07
CA SER A 771 43.92 -17.86 -2.75
C SER A 771 44.26 -18.08 -4.22
N THR A 772 43.99 -19.28 -4.73
CA THR A 772 43.91 -19.58 -6.18
C THR A 772 42.46 -19.44 -6.67
N GLY A 773 41.71 -18.51 -6.07
CA GLY A 773 40.28 -18.35 -6.37
C GLY A 773 40.07 -17.93 -7.82
N THR A 774 39.03 -18.46 -8.44
CA THR A 774 38.62 -18.08 -9.79
C THR A 774 37.27 -17.38 -9.74
N MET A 775 37.21 -16.17 -10.28
CA MET A 775 35.95 -15.52 -10.65
C MET A 775 35.74 -15.67 -12.14
N THR A 776 34.62 -16.24 -12.55
CA THR A 776 34.18 -16.33 -13.95
C THR A 776 32.83 -15.66 -14.08
N MET A 777 32.72 -14.74 -15.03
CA MET A 777 31.52 -13.98 -15.31
C MET A 777 31.14 -14.18 -16.78
N ASN A 778 30.08 -14.94 -17.01
CA ASN A 778 29.49 -15.22 -18.31
C ASN A 778 28.23 -14.34 -18.46
N ASP A 779 28.31 -13.28 -19.25
CA ASP A 779 27.18 -12.37 -19.56
C ASP A 779 26.50 -11.63 -18.37
N GLY A 780 27.01 -11.72 -17.15
CA GLY A 780 26.46 -10.96 -16.01
C GLY A 780 26.61 -9.44 -16.16
N LEU A 781 25.92 -8.68 -15.31
CA LEU A 781 25.99 -7.22 -15.22
C LEU A 781 26.27 -6.77 -13.78
N PHE A 782 27.30 -5.96 -13.59
CA PHE A 782 27.58 -5.26 -12.34
C PHE A 782 27.36 -3.77 -12.56
N GLU A 783 26.45 -3.14 -11.82
CA GLU A 783 26.08 -1.74 -12.05
C GLU A 783 25.93 -0.99 -10.72
N ASP A 784 26.38 0.26 -10.63
CA ASP A 784 26.12 1.14 -9.47
C ASP A 784 26.51 0.55 -8.10
N ASN A 785 27.52 -0.31 -8.08
CA ASN A 785 28.08 -0.79 -6.82
C ASN A 785 29.13 0.19 -6.33
N PHE A 786 29.02 0.59 -5.06
CA PHE A 786 29.85 1.64 -4.48
C PHE A 786 30.77 1.11 -3.38
N SER A 787 32.03 1.58 -3.39
CA SER A 787 32.94 1.39 -2.26
C SER A 787 33.60 2.70 -1.83
N SER A 788 33.50 3.03 -0.54
CA SER A 788 33.77 4.39 -0.04
C SER A 788 35.24 4.81 0.01
N ARG A 789 36.21 3.88 -0.01
CA ARG A 789 37.63 4.23 0.22
C ARG A 789 38.61 3.93 -0.92
N THR A 790 38.34 2.94 -1.76
CA THR A 790 39.26 2.62 -2.88
C THR A 790 38.60 2.81 -4.24
N SER A 791 37.28 3.07 -4.28
CA SER A 791 36.46 3.10 -5.49
C SER A 791 36.52 1.82 -6.34
N THR A 792 37.18 0.75 -5.87
CA THR A 792 37.37 -0.47 -6.64
C THR A 792 36.15 -1.39 -6.59
N ILE A 793 35.65 -1.80 -7.76
CA ILE A 793 34.55 -2.78 -7.84
C ILE A 793 35.09 -4.19 -7.63
N VAL A 794 36.11 -4.61 -8.38
CA VAL A 794 36.73 -5.94 -8.24
C VAL A 794 38.20 -5.78 -7.87
N LYS A 795 38.59 -6.39 -6.75
CA LYS A 795 39.97 -6.45 -6.30
C LYS A 795 40.44 -7.89 -6.28
N GLY A 796 41.35 -8.22 -7.18
CA GLY A 796 42.08 -9.48 -7.15
C GLY A 796 43.34 -9.37 -6.30
N SER A 797 43.74 -10.47 -5.67
CA SER A 797 45.03 -10.60 -5.01
C SER A 797 45.93 -11.60 -5.74
N ASN A 798 47.17 -11.79 -5.28
CA ASN A 798 48.13 -12.60 -6.00
C ASN A 798 47.64 -14.04 -6.25
N ASN A 799 47.78 -14.51 -7.50
CA ASN A 799 47.31 -15.80 -8.02
C ASN A 799 45.79 -15.98 -8.20
N SER A 800 45.03 -14.89 -8.15
CA SER A 800 43.60 -14.93 -8.51
C SER A 800 43.42 -14.99 -10.04
N THR A 801 42.34 -15.61 -10.51
CA THR A 801 41.95 -15.57 -11.93
C THR A 801 40.61 -14.85 -12.09
N LEU A 802 40.53 -13.89 -13.01
CA LEU A 802 39.30 -13.20 -13.39
C LEU A 802 38.99 -13.43 -14.88
N ASN A 803 37.93 -14.17 -15.17
CA ASN A 803 37.45 -14.43 -16.52
C ASN A 803 36.17 -13.64 -16.77
N LEU A 804 36.18 -12.68 -17.69
CA LEU A 804 35.02 -11.85 -18.04
C LEU A 804 34.47 -12.27 -19.41
N ASN A 805 33.88 -13.45 -19.51
CA ASN A 805 33.35 -14.00 -20.77
C ASN A 805 32.02 -13.34 -21.16
N GLY A 806 32.06 -12.08 -21.60
CA GLY A 806 30.85 -11.32 -21.98
C GLY A 806 30.19 -10.56 -20.82
N GLY A 807 30.62 -10.81 -19.57
CA GLY A 807 30.20 -10.02 -18.41
C GLY A 807 30.57 -8.55 -18.54
N THR A 808 29.66 -7.66 -18.10
CA THR A 808 29.84 -6.20 -18.11
C THR A 808 29.94 -5.66 -16.68
N ILE A 809 30.92 -4.80 -16.43
CA ILE A 809 31.03 -4.01 -15.19
C ILE A 809 30.84 -2.54 -15.57
N VAL A 810 29.77 -1.94 -15.07
CA VAL A 810 29.37 -0.54 -15.23
C VAL A 810 29.47 0.14 -13.87
N GLN A 811 30.03 1.34 -13.86
CA GLN A 811 30.00 2.22 -12.70
C GLN A 811 29.50 3.57 -13.16
N GLU A 812 28.26 3.93 -12.84
CA GLU A 812 27.86 5.33 -12.95
C GLU A 812 28.41 6.07 -11.73
N GLN A 813 29.48 6.86 -11.92
CA GLN A 813 29.73 7.97 -11.01
C GLN A 813 28.66 9.03 -11.29
N THR A 814 27.53 8.95 -10.59
CA THR A 814 26.49 9.99 -10.63
C THR A 814 27.04 11.29 -10.06
N ASP A 815 27.60 12.12 -10.94
CA ASP A 815 28.27 13.39 -10.62
C ASP A 815 27.28 14.52 -10.25
N GLY A 816 25.97 14.21 -10.17
CA GLY A 816 24.89 15.21 -10.07
C GLY A 816 24.06 15.22 -8.78
N TYR A 817 23.94 14.12 -8.03
CA TYR A 817 23.06 14.08 -6.85
C TYR A 817 23.78 14.39 -5.52
N TYR A 818 25.12 14.47 -5.54
CA TYR A 818 25.96 14.53 -4.32
C TYR A 818 26.91 15.74 -4.24
N LYS A 819 26.91 16.65 -5.23
CA LYS A 819 27.80 17.82 -5.26
C LYS A 819 27.33 19.05 -4.45
N ASP A 820 26.07 19.14 -4.06
CA ASP A 820 25.51 20.39 -3.51
C ASP A 820 25.86 20.69 -2.03
N LYS A 821 26.65 19.86 -1.34
CA LYS A 821 26.99 20.10 0.08
C LYS A 821 28.44 19.85 0.53
N VAL A 822 29.37 19.54 -0.37
CA VAL A 822 30.77 19.32 0.04
C VAL A 822 31.70 20.36 -0.60
N ASN A 823 32.02 21.39 0.19
CA ASN A 823 33.04 22.37 -0.11
C ASN A 823 34.41 21.77 0.32
N MET A 824 35.03 20.94 -0.52
CA MET A 824 36.34 20.32 -0.23
C MET A 824 37.53 21.30 -0.43
N THR A 825 37.58 22.36 0.36
CA THR A 825 38.73 23.30 0.37
C THR A 825 39.73 23.07 1.52
N ASP A 826 39.48 22.16 2.46
CA ASP A 826 40.26 22.11 3.72
C ASP A 826 40.86 20.73 4.10
N TYR A 827 41.18 19.86 3.13
CA TYR A 827 42.02 18.68 3.40
C TYR A 827 43.51 18.98 3.12
N LYS A 828 44.17 19.63 4.09
CA LYS A 828 45.62 19.84 4.14
C LYS A 828 46.30 18.63 4.78
N ASP A 829 46.43 17.53 4.07
CA ASP A 829 47.45 16.49 4.37
C ASP A 829 47.73 15.66 3.12
N GLY A 830 48.66 16.15 2.28
CA GLY A 830 49.71 15.38 1.59
C GLY A 830 49.43 14.13 0.73
N TYR A 831 48.20 13.63 0.59
CA TYR A 831 47.85 12.48 -0.27
C TYR A 831 46.82 12.92 -1.30
N ALA A 832 47.28 13.54 -2.38
CA ALA A 832 46.49 13.73 -3.59
C ALA A 832 46.55 12.43 -4.41
N GLY A 833 45.87 11.39 -3.93
CA GLY A 833 45.57 10.20 -4.73
C GLY A 833 44.28 10.45 -5.50
N TYR A 834 44.34 10.42 -6.82
CA TYR A 834 43.16 10.44 -7.68
C TYR A 834 42.30 9.21 -7.35
N TYR A 835 41.05 9.44 -6.94
CA TYR A 835 40.06 8.38 -6.68
C TYR A 835 39.30 8.07 -7.98
N SER A 836 39.95 7.40 -8.92
CA SER A 836 39.30 6.82 -10.12
C SER A 836 38.64 5.48 -9.77
N GLY A 837 37.51 5.18 -10.41
CA GLY A 837 36.68 3.98 -10.19
C GLY A 837 37.31 2.69 -10.71
N ASP A 838 38.51 2.35 -10.23
CA ASP A 838 39.37 1.40 -10.94
C ASP A 838 39.15 -0.06 -10.56
N VAL A 839 39.30 -0.97 -11.53
CA VAL A 839 39.55 -2.38 -11.27
C VAL A 839 41.01 -2.53 -10.85
N TYR A 840 41.27 -2.91 -9.60
CA TYR A 840 42.64 -3.09 -9.10
C TYR A 840 43.14 -4.51 -9.38
N PHE A 841 44.18 -4.61 -10.20
CA PHE A 841 44.86 -5.86 -10.47
C PHE A 841 46.08 -6.04 -9.56
N GLY A 842 46.03 -7.02 -8.63
CA GLY A 842 47.19 -7.40 -7.84
C GLY A 842 48.25 -8.16 -8.66
N GLU A 843 49.45 -8.30 -8.09
CA GLU A 843 50.59 -9.00 -8.70
C GLU A 843 50.19 -10.44 -9.15
N ASP A 844 50.55 -10.86 -10.36
CA ASP A 844 50.30 -12.22 -10.90
C ASP A 844 48.82 -12.60 -11.15
N MET A 845 47.93 -11.65 -11.46
CA MET A 845 46.57 -11.95 -11.91
C MET A 845 46.49 -12.20 -13.44
N THR A 846 45.73 -13.22 -13.83
CA THR A 846 45.35 -13.46 -15.24
C THR A 846 43.94 -12.94 -15.50
N VAL A 847 43.79 -12.10 -16.54
CA VAL A 847 42.50 -11.56 -17.00
C VAL A 847 42.26 -11.98 -18.45
N THR A 848 41.11 -12.58 -18.75
CA THR A 848 40.72 -12.98 -20.12
C THR A 848 39.28 -12.56 -20.45
N GLY A 849 38.98 -12.32 -21.74
CA GLY A 849 37.60 -12.17 -22.26
C GLY A 849 36.94 -10.78 -22.21
N TRP A 850 37.61 -9.75 -21.67
CA TRP A 850 37.02 -8.47 -21.29
C TRP A 850 36.24 -7.68 -22.37
N ARG A 851 35.08 -7.14 -21.98
CA ARG A 851 34.33 -6.07 -22.65
C ARG A 851 33.85 -5.08 -21.59
N THR A 852 34.59 -4.02 -21.35
CA THR A 852 34.22 -2.98 -20.37
C THR A 852 33.52 -1.83 -21.09
N ILE A 853 32.32 -1.47 -20.67
CA ILE A 853 31.60 -0.29 -21.15
C ILE A 853 31.40 0.60 -19.94
N PHE A 854 32.24 1.63 -19.78
CA PHE A 854 31.92 2.74 -18.91
C PHE A 854 30.92 3.62 -19.65
N ASN A 855 29.87 4.09 -18.98
CA ASN A 855 28.89 5.01 -19.57
C ASN A 855 28.69 6.14 -18.56
N ALA A 856 29.03 7.37 -18.94
CA ALA A 856 28.73 8.57 -18.17
C ALA A 856 27.77 9.41 -19.02
N ASN A 857 26.52 9.56 -18.58
CA ASN A 857 25.54 10.42 -19.22
C ASN A 857 25.13 11.57 -18.29
N ALA A 858 25.59 12.78 -18.64
CA ALA A 858 24.80 14.01 -18.51
C ALA A 858 25.17 14.93 -19.68
N GLU A 859 24.29 14.96 -20.68
CA GLU A 859 24.17 15.91 -21.81
C GLU A 859 25.21 17.05 -21.90
N ASN A 860 26.45 16.73 -22.28
CA ASN A 860 27.43 17.50 -23.06
C ASN A 860 28.81 16.86 -22.83
N TYR A 861 29.55 16.59 -23.91
CA TYR A 861 30.86 15.91 -23.94
C TYR A 861 30.81 14.37 -23.92
N GLY A 862 30.65 13.78 -25.11
CA GLY A 862 30.95 12.36 -25.33
C GLY A 862 32.46 12.14 -25.40
N ARG A 863 33.08 11.78 -24.28
CA ARG A 863 34.35 11.06 -24.19
C ARG A 863 34.54 10.58 -22.76
N ILE A 864 34.92 9.31 -22.57
CA ILE A 864 35.25 8.74 -21.26
C ILE A 864 36.76 8.60 -21.19
N GLU A 865 37.37 9.40 -20.32
CA GLU A 865 38.78 9.39 -19.93
C GLU A 865 38.86 8.69 -18.56
N THR A 866 39.17 7.39 -18.52
CA THR A 866 39.49 6.69 -17.26
C THR A 866 40.77 5.90 -17.41
N ASP A 867 41.73 6.24 -16.56
CA ASP A 867 43.08 5.73 -16.61
C ASP A 867 43.18 4.31 -16.06
N VAL A 868 43.84 3.40 -16.79
CA VAL A 868 44.14 2.04 -16.33
C VAL A 868 45.48 2.05 -15.60
N TYR A 869 45.47 1.87 -14.28
CA TYR A 869 46.70 1.80 -13.47
C TYR A 869 47.20 0.36 -13.33
N LEU A 870 48.33 0.05 -13.92
CA LEU A 870 49.01 -1.25 -13.88
C LEU A 870 50.20 -1.16 -12.92
N ALA A 871 50.04 -1.67 -11.70
CA ALA A 871 51.07 -1.64 -10.66
C ALA A 871 51.42 -3.05 -10.14
N GLY A 872 52.67 -3.48 -10.30
CA GLY A 872 53.22 -4.72 -9.73
C GLY A 872 53.10 -6.00 -10.60
N ALA A 873 54.22 -6.72 -10.71
CA ALA A 873 54.44 -8.02 -11.41
C ALA A 873 54.03 -8.12 -12.90
N THR A 874 54.22 -9.30 -13.51
CA THR A 874 54.13 -9.48 -14.98
C THR A 874 52.68 -9.66 -15.42
N THR A 875 52.06 -8.66 -16.05
CA THR A 875 50.65 -8.72 -16.49
C THR A 875 50.57 -8.92 -18.00
N THR A 876 49.82 -9.92 -18.47
CA THR A 876 49.59 -10.15 -19.91
C THR A 876 48.15 -9.86 -20.28
N TYR A 877 47.92 -8.91 -21.18
CA TYR A 877 46.63 -8.61 -21.77
C TYR A 877 46.50 -9.32 -23.13
N SER A 878 45.53 -10.23 -23.24
CA SER A 878 45.18 -10.90 -24.49
C SER A 878 43.65 -10.92 -24.67
N GLY A 879 43.16 -10.42 -25.81
CA GLY A 879 41.73 -10.29 -26.07
C GLY A 879 41.40 -9.26 -27.16
N SER A 880 40.12 -9.06 -27.44
CA SER A 880 39.61 -8.14 -28.48
C SER A 880 38.85 -6.92 -27.93
N GLY A 881 38.95 -6.64 -26.62
CA GLY A 881 38.25 -5.52 -25.97
C GLY A 881 38.81 -4.14 -26.33
N THR A 882 38.06 -3.07 -26.01
CA THR A 882 38.44 -1.67 -26.24
C THR A 882 38.72 -0.93 -24.91
N VAL A 883 39.89 -0.33 -24.74
CA VAL A 883 40.24 0.59 -23.62
C VAL A 883 40.21 2.01 -24.17
N THR A 884 39.55 2.96 -23.52
CA THR A 884 39.46 4.34 -24.03
C THR A 884 40.24 5.41 -23.25
N GLY A 885 40.66 5.14 -22.00
CA GLY A 885 41.49 6.07 -21.21
C GLY A 885 42.97 5.71 -21.17
N ASP A 886 43.78 6.57 -20.53
CA ASP A 886 45.25 6.44 -20.51
C ASP A 886 45.68 5.21 -19.71
N ILE A 887 46.90 4.73 -19.90
CA ILE A 887 47.41 3.50 -19.27
C ILE A 887 48.67 3.85 -18.50
N TYR A 888 48.60 3.81 -17.19
CA TYR A 888 49.72 4.07 -16.30
C TYR A 888 50.41 2.75 -15.95
N VAL A 889 51.64 2.53 -16.40
CA VAL A 889 52.42 1.32 -16.08
C VAL A 889 53.46 1.68 -15.03
N SER A 890 53.37 1.12 -13.82
CA SER A 890 54.32 1.38 -12.72
C SER A 890 54.87 0.07 -12.12
N GLY A 891 56.19 -0.09 -12.09
CA GLY A 891 56.87 -1.19 -11.39
C GLY A 891 56.67 -2.62 -11.91
N ALA A 892 56.13 -2.82 -13.12
CA ALA A 892 55.75 -4.11 -13.72
C ALA A 892 56.35 -4.34 -15.12
N ASN A 893 56.48 -5.61 -15.52
CA ASN A 893 56.68 -6.03 -16.92
C ASN A 893 55.31 -6.31 -17.53
N THR A 894 54.71 -5.36 -18.25
CA THR A 894 53.39 -5.54 -18.87
C THR A 894 53.55 -5.98 -20.32
N ALA A 895 52.81 -7.01 -20.74
CA ALA A 895 52.72 -7.46 -22.12
C ALA A 895 51.30 -7.22 -22.69
N ILE A 896 51.21 -6.57 -23.84
CA ILE A 896 49.94 -6.37 -24.59
C ILE A 896 50.02 -7.16 -25.90
N ASN A 897 49.13 -8.14 -26.06
CA ASN A 897 49.13 -9.06 -27.20
C ASN A 897 47.88 -8.89 -28.12
N GLY A 898 46.99 -7.94 -27.82
CA GLY A 898 45.75 -7.69 -28.58
C GLY A 898 44.88 -6.56 -28.00
N GLY A 899 43.72 -6.31 -28.60
CA GLY A 899 42.72 -5.31 -28.16
C GLY A 899 42.71 -4.02 -29.00
N VAL A 900 41.82 -3.09 -28.66
CA VAL A 900 41.74 -1.73 -29.19
C VAL A 900 42.02 -0.75 -28.05
N TRP A 901 42.88 0.25 -28.24
CA TRP A 901 43.39 1.09 -27.18
C TRP A 901 43.35 2.56 -27.62
N GLU A 902 42.58 3.41 -26.97
CA GLU A 902 42.39 4.81 -27.38
C GLU A 902 43.11 5.87 -26.55
N GLY A 903 43.61 5.52 -25.35
CA GLY A 903 44.34 6.42 -24.46
C GLY A 903 45.86 6.45 -24.68
N GLU A 904 46.55 7.33 -23.95
CA GLU A 904 48.01 7.47 -23.95
C GLU A 904 48.68 6.47 -23.00
N PHE A 905 49.91 6.05 -23.29
CA PHE A 905 50.70 5.23 -22.38
C PHE A 905 51.59 6.10 -21.49
N ILE A 906 51.46 5.95 -20.17
CA ILE A 906 52.28 6.64 -19.18
C ILE A 906 53.08 5.58 -18.41
N VAL A 907 54.26 5.26 -18.93
CA VAL A 907 55.16 4.24 -18.35
C VAL A 907 56.11 4.92 -17.36
N ALA A 908 55.99 4.58 -16.08
CA ALA A 908 56.83 5.12 -15.03
C ALA A 908 58.29 4.60 -15.11
N ASP A 909 59.23 5.37 -14.59
CA ASP A 909 60.65 5.01 -14.52
C ASP A 909 60.84 3.61 -13.87
N GLY A 910 61.43 2.68 -14.63
CA GLY A 910 61.71 1.32 -14.20
C GLY A 910 60.62 0.28 -14.49
N ALA A 911 59.47 0.68 -15.06
CA ALA A 911 58.52 -0.25 -15.66
C ALA A 911 58.90 -0.61 -17.10
N ALA A 912 58.52 -1.80 -17.56
CA ALA A 912 58.67 -2.20 -18.96
C ALA A 912 57.30 -2.53 -19.55
N LEU A 913 56.99 -1.94 -20.71
CA LEU A 913 55.82 -2.26 -21.51
C LEU A 913 56.28 -2.90 -22.82
N SER A 914 55.73 -4.06 -23.16
CA SER A 914 56.05 -4.82 -24.37
C SER A 914 54.77 -5.09 -25.16
N ILE A 915 54.65 -4.53 -26.35
CA ILE A 915 53.46 -4.66 -27.20
C ILE A 915 53.78 -5.56 -28.39
N THR A 916 53.00 -6.63 -28.56
CA THR A 916 53.13 -7.61 -29.67
C THR A 916 51.87 -7.70 -30.55
N GLY A 917 50.80 -6.98 -30.22
CA GLY A 917 49.58 -6.94 -31.03
C GLY A 917 48.54 -5.95 -30.52
N GLY A 918 47.54 -5.64 -31.35
CA GLY A 918 46.43 -4.73 -31.02
C GLY A 918 46.27 -3.56 -32.00
N LEU A 919 45.24 -2.75 -31.77
CA LEU A 919 44.94 -1.48 -32.45
C LEU A 919 45.08 -0.32 -31.44
N PHE A 920 45.81 0.74 -31.78
CA PHE A 920 46.14 1.84 -30.85
C PHE A 920 45.82 3.20 -31.46
N LYS A 921 45.19 4.11 -30.73
CA LYS A 921 44.86 5.45 -31.24
C LYS A 921 46.09 6.34 -31.29
N ASN A 922 46.94 6.21 -30.28
CA ASN A 922 48.25 6.85 -30.21
C ASN A 922 49.32 5.88 -30.70
N ASP A 923 50.44 6.41 -31.19
CA ASP A 923 51.54 5.62 -31.74
C ASP A 923 52.22 4.77 -30.65
N PRO A 924 52.11 3.43 -30.68
CA PRO A 924 52.72 2.57 -29.67
C PRO A 924 54.21 2.28 -29.94
N SER A 925 54.84 2.89 -30.95
CA SER A 925 56.18 2.54 -31.43
C SER A 925 57.26 2.52 -30.36
N ALA A 926 57.16 3.36 -29.32
CA ALA A 926 58.13 3.40 -28.20
C ALA A 926 58.09 2.16 -27.28
N TYR A 927 57.07 1.31 -27.40
CA TYR A 927 56.79 0.20 -26.49
C TYR A 927 56.64 -1.15 -27.22
N LEU A 928 56.91 -1.18 -28.53
CA LEU A 928 56.83 -2.42 -29.30
C LEU A 928 57.92 -3.39 -28.83
N ALA A 929 57.56 -4.67 -28.75
CA ALA A 929 58.57 -5.72 -28.65
C ALA A 929 59.44 -5.72 -29.91
N ASP A 930 60.66 -6.26 -29.80
CA ASP A 930 61.53 -6.46 -30.95
C ASP A 930 60.77 -7.14 -32.08
N CYS A 931 60.96 -6.63 -33.30
CA CYS A 931 60.44 -7.21 -34.54
C CYS A 931 58.93 -7.05 -34.72
N TYR A 932 58.34 -6.03 -34.08
CA TYR A 932 57.00 -5.53 -34.36
C TYR A 932 57.07 -4.08 -34.85
N GLU A 933 56.16 -3.73 -35.76
CA GLU A 933 55.98 -2.35 -36.23
C GLU A 933 54.54 -1.89 -35.98
N ALA A 934 54.38 -0.58 -35.76
CA ALA A 934 53.09 0.06 -35.69
C ALA A 934 52.77 0.71 -37.04
N VAL A 935 51.71 0.25 -37.71
CA VAL A 935 51.27 0.79 -39.00
C VAL A 935 49.98 1.58 -38.82
N TYR A 936 50.04 2.88 -39.08
CA TYR A 936 48.85 3.73 -39.05
C TYR A 936 47.93 3.44 -40.25
N ASP A 937 46.68 3.11 -39.97
CA ASP A 937 45.63 2.96 -40.96
C ASP A 937 44.71 4.19 -40.92
N GLU A 938 44.78 5.03 -41.97
CA GLU A 938 43.96 6.24 -42.09
C GLU A 938 42.44 5.95 -42.10
N ALA A 939 42.02 4.77 -42.55
CA ALA A 939 40.60 4.42 -42.66
C ALA A 939 39.97 4.13 -41.29
N SER A 940 40.69 3.41 -40.43
CA SER A 940 40.26 3.16 -39.04
C SER A 940 40.66 4.30 -38.09
N GLY A 941 41.72 5.04 -38.41
CA GLY A 941 42.31 6.06 -37.54
C GLY A 941 43.05 5.47 -36.34
N PHE A 942 43.60 4.26 -36.48
CA PHE A 942 44.36 3.51 -35.49
C PHE A 942 45.69 3.01 -36.07
N TYR A 943 46.70 2.86 -35.21
CA TYR A 943 47.92 2.09 -35.42
C TYR A 943 47.64 0.61 -35.19
N THR A 944 47.93 -0.24 -36.18
CA THR A 944 47.91 -1.69 -36.02
C THR A 944 49.31 -2.19 -35.70
N VAL A 945 49.47 -2.91 -34.60
CA VAL A 945 50.74 -3.59 -34.28
C VAL A 945 50.76 -4.94 -34.98
N LYS A 946 51.75 -5.13 -35.84
CA LYS A 946 51.97 -6.39 -36.56
C LYS A 946 53.45 -6.74 -36.53
N LYS A 947 53.75 -8.01 -36.76
CA LYS A 947 55.12 -8.49 -36.84
C LYS A 947 55.81 -7.95 -38.10
N TYR A 948 57.02 -7.47 -37.94
CA TYR A 948 57.91 -6.95 -38.98
C TYR A 948 59.00 -7.99 -39.30
N TYR A 949 59.41 -8.05 -40.56
CA TYR A 949 60.39 -9.02 -41.06
C TYR A 949 61.43 -8.26 -41.90
N GLU A 950 62.72 -8.40 -41.58
CA GLU A 950 63.79 -7.68 -42.30
C GLU A 950 64.09 -8.27 -43.68
N ALA A 951 63.95 -9.59 -43.84
CA ALA A 951 64.37 -10.28 -45.05
C ALA A 951 63.57 -11.56 -45.31
N SER A 952 63.51 -12.00 -46.55
CA SER A 952 62.88 -13.25 -46.97
C SER A 952 63.89 -14.13 -47.70
N PHE A 953 63.88 -15.44 -47.43
CA PHE A 953 64.68 -16.43 -48.16
C PHE A 953 63.83 -17.66 -48.47
N GLY A 954 63.77 -18.07 -49.74
CA GLY A 954 62.99 -19.24 -50.16
C GLY A 954 61.48 -19.12 -49.91
N GLY A 955 60.95 -17.89 -49.80
CA GLY A 955 59.55 -17.61 -49.47
C GLY A 955 59.22 -17.70 -47.98
N VAL A 956 60.23 -17.79 -47.11
CA VAL A 956 60.10 -17.70 -45.66
C VAL A 956 60.59 -16.33 -45.23
N ASP A 957 59.75 -15.58 -44.52
CA ASP A 957 60.12 -14.27 -43.98
C ASP A 957 60.80 -14.45 -42.62
N TYR A 958 61.96 -13.83 -42.50
CA TYR A 958 62.84 -13.87 -41.34
C TYR A 958 62.81 -12.54 -40.63
N VAL A 959 62.89 -12.65 -39.31
CA VAL A 959 62.78 -11.51 -38.43
C VAL A 959 64.03 -10.63 -38.55
N THR A 960 65.21 -11.24 -38.69
CA THR A 960 66.46 -10.52 -38.95
C THR A 960 67.12 -10.92 -40.27
N LEU A 961 67.91 -10.01 -40.84
CA LEU A 961 68.75 -10.31 -42.01
C LEU A 961 69.76 -11.43 -41.72
N GLU A 962 70.28 -11.49 -40.49
CA GLU A 962 71.22 -12.55 -40.07
C GLU A 962 70.56 -13.94 -40.14
N GLU A 963 69.32 -14.07 -39.68
CA GLU A 963 68.57 -15.33 -39.75
C GLU A 963 68.31 -15.77 -41.20
N ALA A 964 67.93 -14.83 -42.08
CA ALA A 964 67.72 -15.10 -43.50
C ALA A 964 69.01 -15.57 -44.17
N ILE A 965 70.14 -14.93 -43.87
CA ILE A 965 71.45 -15.28 -44.41
C ILE A 965 71.94 -16.61 -43.84
N ALA A 966 71.73 -16.89 -42.55
CA ALA A 966 72.08 -18.17 -41.95
C ALA A 966 71.29 -19.34 -42.59
N ALA A 967 70.00 -19.10 -42.88
CA ALA A 967 69.16 -20.05 -43.62
C ALA A 967 69.68 -20.26 -45.04
N ALA A 968 70.05 -19.18 -45.74
CA ALA A 968 70.60 -19.23 -47.08
C ALA A 968 71.96 -19.95 -47.15
N ASN A 969 72.87 -19.68 -46.21
CA ASN A 969 74.14 -20.41 -46.06
C ASN A 969 73.91 -21.90 -45.85
N THR A 970 72.95 -22.27 -45.00
CA THR A 970 72.61 -23.68 -44.74
C THR A 970 72.04 -24.37 -45.99
N ALA A 971 71.33 -23.63 -46.84
CA ALA A 971 70.79 -24.11 -48.11
C ALA A 971 71.83 -24.19 -49.24
N GLY A 972 73.09 -23.78 -49.00
CA GLY A 972 74.15 -23.73 -50.00
C GLY A 972 74.11 -22.49 -50.90
N GLY A 973 73.45 -21.42 -50.44
CA GLY A 973 73.35 -20.13 -51.13
C GLY A 973 71.94 -19.82 -51.66
N GLY A 974 71.79 -18.64 -52.26
CA GLY A 974 70.57 -18.21 -52.95
C GLY A 974 70.20 -16.74 -52.71
N THR A 975 68.97 -16.39 -53.07
CA THR A 975 68.48 -15.01 -53.02
C THR A 975 67.79 -14.70 -51.71
N VAL A 976 68.33 -13.73 -50.97
CA VAL A 976 67.75 -13.13 -49.79
C VAL A 976 67.16 -11.78 -50.20
N THR A 977 65.84 -11.65 -50.16
CA THR A 977 65.13 -10.41 -50.50
C THR A 977 64.99 -9.56 -49.25
N LEU A 978 65.58 -8.37 -49.23
CA LEU A 978 65.35 -7.38 -48.18
C LEU A 978 63.91 -6.90 -48.27
N LEU A 979 63.20 -6.98 -47.16
CA LEU A 979 61.85 -6.49 -47.03
C LEU A 979 61.83 -5.06 -46.48
N HIS A 980 62.93 -4.62 -45.85
CA HIS A 980 63.11 -3.28 -45.28
C HIS A 980 64.59 -2.87 -45.14
N ASP A 981 64.85 -1.62 -44.75
CA ASP A 981 66.19 -1.13 -44.42
C ASP A 981 66.70 -1.84 -43.16
N VAL A 982 67.97 -2.27 -43.17
CA VAL A 982 68.58 -3.05 -42.10
C VAL A 982 69.80 -2.32 -41.54
N ASP A 983 69.77 -2.03 -40.24
CA ASP A 983 70.90 -1.51 -39.47
C ASP A 983 71.65 -2.68 -38.82
N LEU A 984 72.86 -2.99 -39.30
CA LEU A 984 73.67 -4.05 -38.71
C LEU A 984 74.60 -3.48 -37.64
N ASP A 985 74.52 -4.06 -36.44
CA ASP A 985 75.38 -3.79 -35.31
C ASP A 985 76.55 -4.78 -35.17
N SER A 986 76.61 -5.76 -36.07
CA SER A 986 77.58 -6.85 -36.08
C SER A 986 77.88 -7.30 -37.52
N SER A 987 78.92 -8.14 -37.69
CA SER A 987 79.28 -8.69 -39.00
C SER A 987 78.43 -9.93 -39.27
N ILE A 988 77.78 -10.01 -40.42
CA ILE A 988 77.17 -11.26 -40.88
C ILE A 988 78.20 -12.05 -41.69
N THR A 989 78.41 -13.32 -41.34
CA THR A 989 79.33 -14.22 -42.07
C THR A 989 78.60 -14.95 -43.20
N LEU A 990 79.17 -14.92 -44.40
CA LEU A 990 78.68 -15.63 -45.58
C LEU A 990 79.58 -16.83 -45.86
N SER A 991 79.00 -18.02 -45.84
CA SER A 991 79.67 -19.30 -46.13
C SER A 991 79.11 -19.99 -47.37
N SER A 992 78.28 -19.29 -48.15
CA SER A 992 77.80 -19.67 -49.47
C SER A 992 77.57 -18.44 -50.35
N ASP A 993 77.29 -18.65 -51.64
CA ASP A 993 76.94 -17.57 -52.58
C ASP A 993 75.57 -16.97 -52.24
N ILE A 994 75.54 -15.69 -51.87
CA ILE A 994 74.31 -14.96 -51.49
C ILE A 994 74.06 -13.80 -52.44
N LEU A 995 72.84 -13.73 -52.96
CA LEU A 995 72.30 -12.55 -53.63
C LEU A 995 71.40 -11.80 -52.65
N LEU A 996 71.79 -10.59 -52.23
CA LEU A 996 70.88 -9.67 -51.56
C LEU A 996 70.18 -8.82 -52.60
N GLU A 997 68.86 -8.98 -52.68
CA GLU A 997 68.02 -8.19 -53.58
C GLU A 997 66.97 -7.36 -52.82
N GLY A 998 66.45 -6.32 -53.43
CA GLY A 998 65.38 -5.49 -52.85
C GLY A 998 65.67 -4.00 -52.95
N ALA A 999 64.66 -3.16 -52.74
CA ALA A 999 64.79 -1.70 -52.85
C ALA A 999 65.37 -1.04 -51.59
N TYR A 1000 65.68 -1.82 -50.57
CA TYR A 1000 66.09 -1.36 -49.24
C TYR A 1000 67.61 -1.44 -49.07
N SER A 1001 68.12 -0.76 -48.05
CA SER A 1001 69.53 -0.58 -47.76
C SER A 1001 69.98 -1.40 -46.55
N VAL A 1002 71.20 -1.91 -46.62
CA VAL A 1002 71.90 -2.43 -45.43
C VAL A 1002 72.91 -1.38 -45.02
N VAL A 1003 72.67 -0.77 -43.88
CA VAL A 1003 73.52 0.28 -43.34
C VAL A 1003 74.21 -0.23 -42.08
N ARG A 1004 75.35 0.40 -41.79
CA ARG A 1004 76.11 0.10 -40.59
C ARG A 1004 75.55 0.96 -39.47
N SER A 1005 75.17 0.33 -38.36
CA SER A 1005 74.75 1.09 -37.18
C SER A 1005 75.92 1.98 -36.70
N ASP A 1006 75.60 3.14 -36.13
CA ASP A 1006 76.61 4.12 -35.69
C ASP A 1006 77.59 3.57 -34.64
N SER A 1007 77.20 2.50 -33.92
CA SER A 1007 78.02 1.84 -32.91
C SER A 1007 78.96 0.77 -33.48
N TYR A 1008 78.69 0.28 -34.68
CA TYR A 1008 79.48 -0.80 -35.29
C TYR A 1008 80.58 -0.23 -36.19
N THR A 1009 81.83 -0.64 -35.91
CA THR A 1009 83.01 -0.17 -36.66
C THR A 1009 83.64 -1.26 -37.55
N GLY A 1010 83.10 -2.48 -37.52
CA GLY A 1010 83.58 -3.60 -38.30
C GLY A 1010 83.02 -3.66 -39.73
N ASN A 1011 83.33 -4.75 -40.43
CA ASN A 1011 82.78 -5.03 -41.74
C ASN A 1011 81.35 -5.56 -41.59
N LEU A 1012 80.40 -5.01 -42.37
CA LEU A 1012 79.00 -5.49 -42.36
C LEU A 1012 78.89 -6.97 -42.74
N PHE A 1013 79.74 -7.41 -43.67
CA PHE A 1013 79.81 -8.79 -44.12
C PHE A 1013 81.23 -9.32 -44.05
N THR A 1014 81.37 -10.57 -43.60
CA THR A 1014 82.59 -11.37 -43.71
C THR A 1014 82.31 -12.49 -44.70
N VAL A 1015 83.00 -12.52 -45.84
CA VAL A 1015 82.76 -13.50 -46.91
C VAL A 1015 83.88 -14.53 -46.91
N ASP A 1016 83.54 -15.81 -46.79
CA ASP A 1016 84.51 -16.90 -46.89
C ASP A 1016 85.17 -16.94 -48.28
N ALA A 1017 86.39 -17.49 -48.36
CA ALA A 1017 87.27 -17.37 -49.53
C ALA A 1017 86.69 -17.92 -50.85
N ASP A 1018 85.67 -18.79 -50.77
CA ASP A 1018 85.03 -19.45 -51.91
C ASP A 1018 83.58 -18.96 -52.16
N CYS A 1019 83.16 -17.85 -51.55
CA CYS A 1019 81.79 -17.35 -51.60
C CYS A 1019 81.70 -15.96 -52.24
N THR A 1020 80.54 -15.63 -52.79
CA THR A 1020 80.24 -14.34 -53.40
C THR A 1020 79.03 -13.68 -52.75
N LEU A 1021 79.13 -12.38 -52.49
CA LEU A 1021 77.99 -11.52 -52.15
C LEU A 1021 77.64 -10.68 -53.37
N THR A 1022 76.43 -10.86 -53.89
CA THR A 1022 75.88 -10.01 -54.95
C THR A 1022 74.83 -9.08 -54.35
N LEU A 1023 74.88 -7.79 -54.70
CA LEU A 1023 73.89 -6.80 -54.28
C LEU A 1023 73.13 -6.33 -55.53
N ASP A 1024 71.82 -6.59 -55.60
CA ASP A 1024 70.97 -6.21 -56.74
C ASP A 1024 69.81 -5.32 -56.28
N GLY A 1025 69.72 -4.09 -56.80
CA GLY A 1025 68.70 -3.11 -56.39
C GLY A 1025 68.91 -2.45 -55.01
N VAL A 1026 69.84 -2.93 -54.18
CA VAL A 1026 70.19 -2.39 -52.86
C VAL A 1026 71.00 -1.08 -53.01
N LEU A 1027 70.47 0.04 -52.48
CA LEU A 1027 71.10 1.37 -52.54
C LEU A 1027 72.47 1.41 -51.79
N PRO A 1028 73.42 2.28 -52.19
CA PRO A 1028 74.85 2.05 -51.94
C PRO A 1028 75.27 2.11 -50.48
N LEU A 1029 76.07 1.12 -50.07
CA LEU A 1029 76.99 1.14 -48.93
C LEU A 1029 77.77 2.46 -48.88
N THR A 1030 77.44 3.36 -47.95
CA THR A 1030 78.23 4.56 -47.67
C THR A 1030 79.56 4.16 -47.00
N ALA A 1031 80.55 3.85 -47.82
CA ALA A 1031 81.89 3.47 -47.39
C ALA A 1031 82.67 4.66 -46.80
N ALA A 1032 82.96 4.62 -45.50
CA ALA A 1032 84.06 5.37 -44.88
C ALA A 1032 85.26 4.43 -44.63
N THR A 1033 86.20 4.48 -45.58
CA THR A 1033 87.64 4.14 -45.55
C THR A 1033 88.13 2.70 -45.27
N SER A 1034 88.66 2.12 -46.37
CA SER A 1034 89.82 1.23 -46.57
C SER A 1034 89.83 -0.18 -45.97
N GLY A 1035 89.73 -1.19 -46.86
CA GLY A 1035 90.41 -2.47 -46.63
C GLY A 1035 89.77 -3.77 -47.13
N CYS A 1036 88.87 -3.80 -48.11
CA CYS A 1036 88.44 -5.07 -48.72
C CYS A 1036 88.27 -4.96 -50.24
N LEU A 1037 88.91 -5.86 -50.98
CA LEU A 1037 88.82 -5.99 -52.43
C LEU A 1037 87.48 -6.65 -52.79
N ILE A 1038 86.46 -5.86 -53.14
CA ILE A 1038 85.28 -6.38 -53.85
C ILE A 1038 85.69 -6.53 -55.32
N THR A 1039 85.74 -7.77 -55.81
CA THR A 1039 86.08 -8.05 -57.21
C THR A 1039 84.79 -8.15 -58.03
N THR A 1040 84.62 -7.21 -58.95
CA THR A 1040 83.66 -7.20 -60.08
C THR A 1040 82.21 -6.79 -59.79
N LEU A 1041 81.95 -5.48 -59.94
CA LEU A 1041 80.65 -4.86 -60.10
C LEU A 1041 80.23 -4.88 -61.58
N PHE A 1042 79.18 -5.62 -61.97
CA PHE A 1042 78.51 -5.44 -63.26
C PHE A 1042 77.30 -4.52 -63.07
N MET A 1043 77.48 -3.21 -63.29
CA MET A 1043 76.37 -2.32 -63.61
C MET A 1043 76.08 -2.44 -65.11
N LEU A 1044 74.92 -3.00 -65.49
CA LEU A 1044 74.24 -2.61 -66.72
C LEU A 1044 73.03 -1.75 -66.31
N VAL A 1045 72.90 -0.60 -67.00
CA VAL A 1045 71.89 0.46 -66.81
C VAL A 1045 70.47 -0.08 -66.69
#